data_AF-A0A1E3K7P8-F1
#
_entry.id   AF-A0A1E3K7P8-F1
#
_cell.length_a   1.000
_cell.length_b   1.000
_cell.length_c   1.000
_cell.angle_alpha   90.00
_cell.angle_beta   90.00
_cell.angle_gamma   90.00
#
_symmetry.space_group_name_H-M   'P 1'
#
loop_
_entity.id
_entity.type
_entity.pdbx_description
1 polymer ?
#
loop_
_entity_poly.entity_id
_entity_poly.type
_entity_poly.pdbx_seq_one_letter_code
_entity_poly.pdbx_strand_id
1 'polypeptide(L)'
;MPHLASLPRHIQSRIAYHTVLDAPNAHPAALLPLLLACRTLNHNLTFAHNPQLYHELYLATFDSTAITRRYEWMLTHIFTRGVKGYNLFSDPRPWAIDYRTRWELCGRWREVAKLGTIDIPGLCGYARFAEDLWDVFFLLSENDGKNLVFVTQMCRLQEVLNARFQRELAKESLAPGYPRMTWDRSLLTWIGLLGDDHVGEAESAEVDEKIFMLRPYIFAAAQYGIGFGPWNQTKLPLCQPGCTKHSASPANSHAVTYKRFGYAWRRSPPDFITGIYILFFRLLERHSDRAGTRQGNTSFTHNSKQQQGGVFSGNGLPLSEMQDLEWQRDTMCQDPHTSQGLPALALRGKVQGYWRGKFLFYDYELYREMTEGNMRRVYTGMFADQAVEMELKEIVVKVREEDVGGDGPMIGAGFKDLDDVDEEVKAVEEGYGHEIVGDDEPVPEGWTKEILIAGRGRDAWGWCRIRGRVRSWDGLVILCLTYARVPGTTWLWRGYTLPGGYLTGRWHDTFTNSTDSKSYEGPFSFIRAGDPCYPPHFPLRLQESLGVDTFGGGMPSAPIPIAIPSEGPGGSKPWHAQYPPYPNMDVEAVPKRHAVAQVEDADRGKEETTSIISPGKPENQDNSTVPHVTSGVVVSAEDS
;
A
#
# COMPACT_ATOMS: atom_id res chain seq x y z
N MET A 1 15.34 -6.73 54.36
CA MET A 1 15.12 -6.09 53.03
C MET A 1 13.92 -5.17 53.15
N PRO A 2 13.93 -3.97 52.54
CA PRO A 2 12.71 -3.15 52.47
C PRO A 2 11.61 -3.95 51.75
N HIS A 3 10.39 -3.87 52.26
CA HIS A 3 9.24 -4.50 51.63
C HIS A 3 9.04 -3.92 50.22
N LEU A 4 8.74 -4.73 49.20
CA LEU A 4 8.61 -4.25 47.81
C LEU A 4 7.66 -3.04 47.69
N ALA A 5 6.54 -3.07 48.43
CA ALA A 5 5.57 -1.97 48.49
C ALA A 5 6.08 -0.66 49.14
N SER A 6 7.19 -0.71 49.88
CA SER A 6 7.83 0.47 50.49
C SER A 6 8.83 1.17 49.56
N LEU A 7 9.19 0.55 48.44
CA LEU A 7 10.06 1.17 47.44
C LEU A 7 9.34 2.34 46.74
N PRO A 8 10.07 3.34 46.24
CA PRO A 8 9.47 4.39 45.42
C PRO A 8 8.72 3.84 44.20
N ARG A 9 7.64 4.51 43.81
CA ARG A 9 6.75 4.07 42.74
C ARG A 9 7.46 3.78 41.41
N HIS A 10 8.44 4.61 41.04
CA HIS A 10 9.21 4.42 39.81
C HIS A 10 10.06 3.13 39.87
N ILE A 11 10.58 2.76 41.04
CA ILE A 11 11.30 1.49 41.23
C ILE A 11 10.34 0.30 41.14
N GLN A 12 9.16 0.40 41.77
CA GLN A 12 8.12 -0.63 41.63
C GLN A 12 7.72 -0.83 40.16
N SER A 13 7.59 0.28 39.40
CA SER A 13 7.30 0.25 37.96
C SER A 13 8.42 -0.41 37.17
N ARG A 14 9.69 -0.13 37.50
CA ARG A 14 10.84 -0.76 36.83
C ARG A 14 10.93 -2.26 37.11
N ILE A 15 10.60 -2.68 38.33
CA ILE A 15 10.50 -4.10 38.68
C ILE A 15 9.38 -4.77 37.87
N ALA A 16 8.20 -4.14 37.82
CA ALA A 16 7.07 -4.62 37.03
C ALA A 16 7.41 -4.73 35.53
N TYR A 17 8.09 -3.72 34.97
CA TYR A 17 8.57 -3.70 33.59
C TYR A 17 9.47 -4.92 33.30
N HIS A 18 10.51 -5.13 34.10
CA HIS A 18 11.42 -6.26 33.91
C HIS A 18 10.76 -7.61 34.18
N THR A 19 9.81 -7.68 35.13
CA THR A 19 9.01 -8.89 35.38
C THR A 19 8.24 -9.32 34.13
N VAL A 20 7.73 -8.37 33.35
CA VAL A 20 7.07 -8.68 32.08
C VAL A 20 8.10 -9.11 31.04
N LEU A 21 9.19 -8.36 30.86
CA LEU A 21 10.18 -8.67 29.82
C LEU A 21 10.90 -10.01 30.03
N ASP A 22 11.11 -10.42 31.27
CA ASP A 22 11.73 -11.71 31.60
C ASP A 22 10.76 -12.89 31.46
N ALA A 23 9.45 -12.62 31.31
CA ALA A 23 8.45 -13.66 31.13
C ALA A 23 8.43 -14.18 29.67
N PRO A 24 8.00 -15.44 29.45
CA PRO A 24 7.80 -15.96 28.10
C PRO A 24 6.92 -15.03 27.25
N ASN A 25 7.43 -14.67 26.07
CA ASN A 25 6.79 -13.78 25.11
C ASN A 25 6.44 -12.37 25.64
N ALA A 26 7.09 -11.93 26.73
CA ALA A 26 6.82 -10.65 27.37
C ALA A 26 5.33 -10.40 27.69
N HIS A 27 4.58 -11.46 28.05
CA HIS A 27 3.13 -11.36 28.20
C HIS A 27 2.73 -10.58 29.47
N PRO A 28 1.79 -9.60 29.40
CA PRO A 28 1.43 -8.74 30.53
C PRO A 28 0.81 -9.48 31.73
N ALA A 29 0.32 -10.71 31.53
CA ALA A 29 -0.14 -11.58 32.62
C ALA A 29 0.94 -11.87 33.67
N ALA A 30 2.23 -11.69 33.34
CA ALA A 30 3.33 -11.76 34.29
C ALA A 30 3.23 -10.70 35.41
N LEU A 31 2.43 -9.65 35.23
CA LEU A 31 2.14 -8.67 36.28
C LEU A 31 1.15 -9.17 37.34
N LEU A 32 0.36 -10.22 37.06
CA LEU A 32 -0.70 -10.68 37.96
C LEU A 32 -0.20 -10.99 39.38
N PRO A 33 0.92 -11.72 39.58
CA PRO A 33 1.44 -11.95 40.92
C PRO A 33 1.77 -10.66 41.68
N LEU A 34 2.34 -9.65 41.01
CA LEU A 34 2.64 -8.35 41.63
C LEU A 34 1.38 -7.55 41.95
N LEU A 35 0.41 -7.55 41.03
CA LEU A 35 -0.87 -6.86 41.20
C LEU A 35 -1.75 -7.50 42.29
N LEU A 36 -1.59 -8.79 42.55
CA LEU A 36 -2.31 -9.54 43.58
C LEU A 36 -1.57 -9.61 44.92
N ALA A 37 -0.30 -9.18 44.98
CA ALA A 37 0.50 -9.26 46.20
C ALA A 37 0.02 -8.32 47.32
N CYS A 38 -0.32 -7.06 47.00
CA CYS A 38 -0.91 -6.14 47.99
C CYS A 38 -1.63 -4.94 47.35
N ARG A 39 -2.49 -4.27 48.13
CA ARG A 39 -3.28 -3.11 47.67
C ARG A 39 -2.43 -1.94 47.19
N THR A 40 -1.28 -1.68 47.84
CA THR A 40 -0.36 -0.60 47.45
C THR A 40 0.27 -0.87 46.09
N LEU A 41 0.76 -2.09 45.85
CA LEU A 41 1.35 -2.47 44.56
C LEU A 41 0.27 -2.47 43.46
N ASN A 42 -0.91 -2.98 43.76
CA ASN A 42 -2.06 -2.91 42.85
C ASN A 42 -2.34 -1.46 42.44
N HIS A 43 -2.58 -0.57 43.41
CA HIS A 43 -2.83 0.84 43.13
C HIS A 43 -1.70 1.49 42.33
N ASN A 44 -0.44 1.22 42.69
CA ASN A 44 0.71 1.86 42.06
C ASN A 44 1.01 1.36 40.64
N LEU A 45 0.69 0.11 40.32
CA LEU A 45 1.05 -0.56 39.06
C LEU A 45 -0.12 -0.73 38.10
N THR A 46 -1.37 -0.59 38.55
CA THR A 46 -2.55 -0.71 37.68
C THR A 46 -2.53 0.28 36.53
N PHE A 47 -3.13 -0.13 35.41
CA PHE A 47 -3.31 0.65 34.19
C PHE A 47 -3.80 2.08 34.44
N ALA A 48 -4.88 2.23 35.21
CA ALA A 48 -5.51 3.53 35.46
C ALA A 48 -4.58 4.52 36.17
N HIS A 49 -3.74 4.02 37.06
CA HIS A 49 -2.86 4.87 37.86
C HIS A 49 -1.49 5.05 37.22
N ASN A 50 -0.99 4.06 36.45
CA ASN A 50 0.39 4.04 35.95
C ASN A 50 0.49 3.87 34.42
N PRO A 51 -0.06 4.81 33.62
CA PRO A 51 0.02 4.72 32.16
C PRO A 51 1.47 4.70 31.64
N GLN A 52 2.41 5.32 32.36
CA GLN A 52 3.82 5.35 31.99
C GLN A 52 4.45 3.95 31.90
N LEU A 53 4.13 3.04 32.83
CA LEU A 53 4.60 1.65 32.79
C LEU A 53 4.15 0.95 31.48
N TYR A 54 2.88 1.09 31.11
CA TYR A 54 2.32 0.44 29.93
C TYR A 54 2.80 1.08 28.62
N HIS A 55 3.08 2.38 28.62
CA HIS A 55 3.79 3.03 27.52
C HIS A 55 5.20 2.46 27.35
N GLU A 56 5.98 2.29 28.43
CA GLU A 56 7.30 1.67 28.34
C GLU A 56 7.24 0.21 27.87
N LEU A 57 6.25 -0.55 28.33
CA LEU A 57 6.00 -1.91 27.86
C LEU A 57 5.61 -1.94 26.37
N TYR A 58 4.84 -0.97 25.88
CA TYR A 58 4.56 -0.82 24.46
C TYR A 58 5.85 -0.72 23.65
N LEU A 59 6.73 0.24 24.00
CA LEU A 59 7.98 0.47 23.28
C LEU A 59 8.94 -0.73 23.35
N ALA A 60 8.85 -1.52 24.42
CA ALA A 60 9.60 -2.75 24.53
C ALA A 60 9.05 -3.86 23.62
N THR A 61 7.72 -3.95 23.50
CA THR A 61 7.00 -5.06 22.83
C THR A 61 6.85 -4.84 21.32
N PHE A 62 6.58 -3.61 20.90
CA PHE A 62 6.21 -3.28 19.52
C PHE A 62 7.21 -2.33 18.86
N ASP A 63 7.26 -2.38 17.53
CA ASP A 63 7.99 -1.40 16.73
C ASP A 63 7.23 -0.06 16.75
N SER A 64 7.94 1.03 17.01
CA SER A 64 7.35 2.39 17.12
C SER A 64 8.00 3.41 16.18
N THR A 65 9.09 3.06 15.49
CA THR A 65 9.89 3.99 14.67
C THR A 65 9.06 4.61 13.55
N ALA A 66 8.24 3.79 12.88
CA ALA A 66 7.32 4.25 11.83
C ALA A 66 6.36 5.34 12.32
N ILE A 67 5.84 5.19 13.53
CA ILE A 67 4.89 6.12 14.14
C ILE A 67 5.58 7.46 14.38
N THR A 68 6.81 7.44 14.90
CA THR A 68 7.63 8.64 15.10
C THR A 68 7.89 9.36 13.77
N ARG A 69 8.38 8.66 12.74
CA ARG A 69 8.67 9.26 11.42
C ARG A 69 7.41 9.86 10.78
N ARG A 70 6.29 9.14 10.80
CA ARG A 70 5.01 9.60 10.24
C ARG A 70 4.47 10.81 10.98
N TYR A 71 4.62 10.84 12.31
CA TYR A 71 4.22 11.98 13.11
C TYR A 71 5.05 13.23 12.82
N GLU A 72 6.37 13.09 12.71
CA GLU A 72 7.27 14.18 12.29
C GLU A 72 6.89 14.70 10.90
N TRP A 73 6.59 13.80 9.96
CA TRP A 73 6.12 14.17 8.63
C TRP A 73 4.79 14.94 8.66
N MET A 74 3.84 14.55 9.54
CA MET A 74 2.59 15.30 9.72
C MET A 74 2.83 16.70 10.28
N LEU A 75 3.76 16.85 11.23
CA LEU A 75 4.11 18.16 11.78
C LEU A 75 4.55 19.11 10.68
N THR A 76 5.36 18.65 9.74
CA THR A 76 5.91 19.50 8.67
C THR A 76 4.92 19.76 7.53
N HIS A 77 4.08 18.79 7.16
CA HIS A 77 3.24 18.87 5.95
C HIS A 77 1.77 19.22 6.22
N ILE A 78 1.25 18.84 7.40
CA ILE A 78 -0.15 19.00 7.78
C ILE A 78 -0.32 20.11 8.82
N PHE A 79 0.41 20.05 9.94
CA PHE A 79 0.17 20.94 11.09
C PHE A 79 0.75 22.35 10.94
N THR A 80 1.68 22.58 10.01
CA THR A 80 2.16 23.92 9.62
C THR A 80 1.06 24.83 9.05
N ARG A 81 -0.15 24.30 8.79
CA ARG A 81 -1.25 24.98 8.10
C ARG A 81 -2.38 25.45 9.01
N GLY A 82 -2.07 25.73 10.27
CA GLY A 82 -3.04 26.26 11.24
C GLY A 82 -3.99 25.22 11.86
N VAL A 83 -3.80 23.93 11.59
CA VAL A 83 -4.53 22.85 12.26
C VAL A 83 -3.86 22.58 13.61
N LYS A 84 -4.60 22.71 14.72
CA LYS A 84 -4.09 22.34 16.06
C LYS A 84 -3.71 20.86 16.07
N GLY A 85 -2.41 20.57 16.05
CA GLY A 85 -1.89 19.22 16.11
C GLY A 85 -2.13 18.60 17.48
N TYR A 86 -2.61 17.35 17.49
CA TYR A 86 -2.60 16.53 18.70
C TYR A 86 -1.19 15.97 18.92
N ASN A 87 -0.60 16.20 20.09
CA ASN A 87 0.70 15.63 20.42
C ASN A 87 0.57 14.23 21.03
N LEU A 88 0.67 13.21 20.17
CA LEU A 88 0.61 11.81 20.58
C LEU A 88 1.71 11.44 21.58
N PHE A 89 2.84 12.15 21.58
CA PHE A 89 4.00 11.86 22.42
C PHE A 89 4.00 12.62 23.75
N SER A 90 3.08 13.57 23.97
CA SER A 90 3.03 14.34 25.22
C SER A 90 2.37 13.62 26.40
N ASP A 91 1.56 12.61 26.14
CA ASP A 91 0.84 11.84 27.17
C ASP A 91 1.14 10.34 26.99
N PRO A 92 1.53 9.59 28.05
CA PRO A 92 1.68 8.14 27.97
C PRO A 92 0.36 7.35 27.88
N ARG A 93 -0.79 7.93 28.24
CA ARG A 93 -2.09 7.21 28.27
C ARG A 93 -2.54 6.66 26.92
N PRO A 94 -2.45 7.40 25.80
CA PRO A 94 -2.79 6.86 24.47
C PRO A 94 -1.99 5.60 24.12
N TRP A 95 -0.68 5.60 24.40
CA TRP A 95 0.21 4.45 24.18
C TRP A 95 -0.14 3.26 25.06
N ALA A 96 -0.46 3.53 26.33
CA ALA A 96 -0.97 2.52 27.24
C ALA A 96 -2.27 1.89 26.70
N ILE A 97 -3.20 2.70 26.19
CA ILE A 97 -4.45 2.20 25.60
C ILE A 97 -4.15 1.30 24.39
N ASP A 98 -3.27 1.72 23.48
CA ASP A 98 -2.89 0.91 22.31
C ASP A 98 -2.22 -0.41 22.72
N TYR A 99 -1.37 -0.39 23.76
CA TYR A 99 -0.78 -1.60 24.34
C TYR A 99 -1.85 -2.60 24.79
N ARG A 100 -2.86 -2.12 25.53
CA ARG A 100 -3.99 -2.95 25.96
C ARG A 100 -4.76 -3.50 24.76
N THR A 101 -5.11 -2.63 23.80
CA THR A 101 -5.87 -3.01 22.59
C THR A 101 -5.19 -4.15 21.82
N ARG A 102 -3.86 -4.07 21.61
CA ARG A 102 -3.10 -5.10 20.89
C ARG A 102 -3.05 -6.45 21.62
N TRP A 103 -2.99 -6.45 22.95
CA TRP A 103 -3.07 -7.69 23.73
C TRP A 103 -4.47 -8.28 23.78
N GLU A 104 -5.51 -7.45 23.85
CA GLU A 104 -6.90 -7.91 23.74
C GLU A 104 -7.19 -8.50 22.36
N LEU A 105 -6.68 -7.87 21.29
CA LEU A 105 -6.65 -8.40 19.92
C LEU A 105 -6.00 -9.79 19.90
N CYS A 106 -4.78 -9.92 20.41
CA CYS A 106 -4.09 -11.20 20.48
C CYS A 106 -4.92 -12.27 21.19
N GLY A 107 -5.57 -11.94 22.30
CA GLY A 107 -6.47 -12.85 23.01
C GLY A 107 -7.64 -13.32 22.14
N ARG A 108 -8.33 -12.38 21.47
CA ARG A 108 -9.45 -12.71 20.55
C ARG A 108 -8.99 -13.58 19.38
N TRP A 109 -7.92 -13.19 18.70
CA TRP A 109 -7.42 -13.88 17.51
C TRP A 109 -6.93 -15.30 17.81
N ARG A 110 -6.36 -15.53 18.99
CA ARG A 110 -6.03 -16.89 19.43
C ARG A 110 -7.26 -17.79 19.61
N GLU A 111 -8.37 -17.26 20.11
CA GLU A 111 -9.62 -18.05 20.18
C GLU A 111 -10.23 -18.27 18.79
N VAL A 112 -10.14 -17.29 17.88
CA VAL A 112 -10.53 -17.47 16.47
C VAL A 112 -9.72 -18.58 15.81
N ALA A 113 -8.39 -18.56 15.95
CA ALA A 113 -7.50 -19.59 15.43
C ALA A 113 -7.81 -20.97 16.01
N LYS A 114 -8.08 -21.05 17.31
CA LYS A 114 -8.41 -22.30 18.01
C LYS A 114 -9.75 -22.89 17.59
N LEU A 115 -10.78 -22.06 17.39
CA LEU A 115 -12.13 -22.50 17.03
C LEU A 115 -12.36 -22.56 15.51
N GLY A 116 -11.46 -22.00 14.70
CA GLY A 116 -11.58 -21.94 13.26
C GLY A 116 -12.77 -21.10 12.77
N THR A 117 -13.14 -20.05 13.51
CA THR A 117 -14.32 -19.22 13.21
C THR A 117 -14.23 -17.83 13.82
N ILE A 118 -14.71 -16.81 13.12
CA ILE A 118 -14.75 -15.43 13.64
C ILE A 118 -16.02 -15.17 14.47
N ASP A 119 -17.08 -15.95 14.28
CA ASP A 119 -18.34 -15.85 15.02
C ASP A 119 -18.25 -16.57 16.36
N ILE A 120 -17.77 -15.85 17.39
CA ILE A 120 -17.61 -16.35 18.75
C ILE A 120 -18.49 -15.52 19.69
N PRO A 121 -19.62 -16.07 20.19
CA PRO A 121 -20.59 -15.33 21.01
C PRO A 121 -19.95 -14.55 22.15
N GLY A 122 -20.20 -13.23 22.18
CA GLY A 122 -19.68 -12.32 23.21
C GLY A 122 -18.20 -11.96 23.11
N LEU A 123 -17.45 -12.52 22.15
CA LEU A 123 -16.01 -12.26 21.97
C LEU A 123 -15.68 -11.65 20.60
N CYS A 124 -16.21 -12.24 19.53
CA CYS A 124 -15.88 -11.84 18.16
C CYS A 124 -17.07 -12.10 17.22
N GLY A 125 -17.18 -11.26 16.20
CA GLY A 125 -18.10 -11.37 15.08
C GLY A 125 -17.65 -10.40 13.99
N TYR A 126 -18.35 -10.37 12.85
CA TYR A 126 -17.90 -9.60 11.68
C TYR A 126 -17.44 -8.16 11.99
N ALA A 127 -18.25 -7.37 12.70
CA ALA A 127 -17.94 -5.97 12.99
C ALA A 127 -16.66 -5.80 13.83
N ARG A 128 -16.50 -6.63 14.88
CA ARG A 128 -15.30 -6.61 15.73
C ARG A 128 -14.07 -7.09 14.98
N PHE A 129 -14.22 -8.15 14.17
CA PHE A 129 -13.14 -8.66 13.33
C PHE A 129 -12.67 -7.59 12.32
N ALA A 130 -13.61 -6.90 11.67
CA ALA A 130 -13.29 -5.82 10.73
C ALA A 130 -12.56 -4.65 11.41
N GLU A 131 -12.92 -4.29 12.65
CA GLU A 131 -12.15 -3.31 13.45
C GLU A 131 -10.73 -3.82 13.75
N ASP A 132 -10.59 -5.09 14.12
CA ASP A 132 -9.29 -5.72 14.43
C ASP A 132 -8.33 -5.73 13.22
N LEU A 133 -8.85 -5.74 11.98
CA LEU A 133 -8.02 -5.67 10.77
C LEU A 133 -7.21 -4.37 10.70
N TRP A 134 -7.70 -3.25 11.23
CA TRP A 134 -6.90 -2.02 11.29
C TRP A 134 -5.67 -2.20 12.16
N ASP A 135 -5.84 -2.75 13.37
CA ASP A 135 -4.75 -2.97 14.31
C ASP A 135 -3.68 -3.91 13.73
N VAL A 136 -4.10 -4.99 13.05
CA VAL A 136 -3.19 -5.94 12.41
C VAL A 136 -2.50 -5.34 11.19
N PHE A 137 -3.21 -4.58 10.37
CA PHE A 137 -2.60 -3.85 9.27
C PHE A 137 -1.54 -2.85 9.76
N PHE A 138 -1.80 -2.13 10.87
CA PHE A 138 -0.80 -1.25 11.47
C PHE A 138 0.40 -2.02 12.01
N LEU A 139 0.19 -3.13 12.72
CA LEU A 139 1.28 -3.99 13.18
C LEU A 139 2.19 -4.41 12.01
N LEU A 140 1.60 -4.85 10.89
CA LEU A 140 2.36 -5.31 9.73
C LEU A 140 3.02 -4.16 8.92
N SER A 141 2.31 -3.06 8.67
CA SER A 141 2.83 -1.91 7.92
C SER A 141 3.80 -1.02 8.73
N GLU A 142 3.89 -1.24 10.05
CA GLU A 142 4.84 -0.59 10.95
C GLU A 142 5.91 -1.56 11.44
N ASN A 143 6.03 -2.73 10.80
CA ASN A 143 6.98 -3.76 11.21
C ASN A 143 8.43 -3.37 10.86
N ASP A 144 9.27 -3.37 11.89
CA ASP A 144 10.74 -3.30 11.78
C ASP A 144 11.40 -4.54 12.42
N GLY A 145 10.60 -5.56 12.76
CA GLY A 145 11.04 -6.88 13.20
C GLY A 145 10.18 -7.48 14.31
N LYS A 146 9.74 -6.67 15.29
CA LYS A 146 8.98 -7.16 16.45
C LYS A 146 7.52 -7.44 16.12
N ASN A 147 6.89 -6.55 15.36
CA ASN A 147 5.45 -6.63 15.14
C ASN A 147 5.04 -7.88 14.33
N LEU A 148 5.86 -8.28 13.35
CA LEU A 148 5.63 -9.48 12.55
C LEU A 148 5.65 -10.73 13.43
N VAL A 149 6.61 -10.84 14.34
CA VAL A 149 6.70 -11.96 15.31
C VAL A 149 5.45 -12.00 16.18
N PHE A 150 5.01 -10.85 16.69
CA PHE A 150 3.79 -10.76 17.49
C PHE A 150 2.56 -11.27 16.72
N VAL A 151 2.34 -10.76 15.50
CA VAL A 151 1.16 -11.12 14.69
C VAL A 151 1.20 -12.59 14.24
N THR A 152 2.33 -13.08 13.77
CA THR A 152 2.46 -14.45 13.25
C THR A 152 2.45 -15.49 14.37
N GLN A 153 3.26 -15.31 15.42
CA GLN A 153 3.44 -16.33 16.45
C GLN A 153 2.43 -16.21 17.59
N MET A 154 2.12 -14.98 18.03
CA MET A 154 1.23 -14.77 19.18
C MET A 154 -0.23 -14.70 18.76
N CYS A 155 -0.56 -13.91 17.72
CA CYS A 155 -1.92 -13.79 17.23
C CYS A 155 -2.36 -14.94 16.31
N ARG A 156 -1.45 -15.81 15.87
CA ARG A 156 -1.76 -16.96 14.98
C ARG A 156 -2.39 -16.50 13.65
N LEU A 157 -1.75 -15.52 13.01
CA LEU A 157 -2.24 -14.86 11.80
C LEU A 157 -2.74 -15.85 10.74
N GLN A 158 -1.92 -16.84 10.38
CA GLN A 158 -2.24 -17.77 9.31
C GLN A 158 -3.53 -18.55 9.58
N GLU A 159 -3.71 -19.05 10.79
CA GLU A 159 -4.92 -19.79 11.19
C GLU A 159 -6.15 -18.89 11.21
N VAL A 160 -6.01 -17.63 11.63
CA VAL A 160 -7.10 -16.66 11.61
C VAL A 160 -7.51 -16.32 10.17
N LEU A 161 -6.55 -16.09 9.28
CA LEU A 161 -6.84 -15.80 7.87
C LEU A 161 -7.51 -17.01 7.18
N ASN A 162 -7.04 -18.22 7.44
CA ASN A 162 -7.67 -19.45 6.94
C ASN A 162 -9.10 -19.62 7.45
N ALA A 163 -9.36 -19.32 8.72
CA ALA A 163 -10.71 -19.36 9.29
C ALA A 163 -11.68 -18.40 8.55
N ARG A 164 -11.22 -17.19 8.20
CA ARG A 164 -12.00 -16.23 7.42
C ARG A 164 -12.18 -16.65 5.96
N PHE A 165 -11.13 -17.17 5.32
CA PHE A 165 -11.16 -17.62 3.93
C PHE A 165 -12.18 -18.75 3.72
N GLN A 166 -12.03 -19.85 4.45
CA GLN A 166 -12.79 -21.10 4.27
C GLN A 166 -14.29 -20.95 4.57
N ARG A 167 -14.67 -20.09 5.52
CA ARG A 167 -16.06 -20.02 5.99
C ARG A 167 -16.93 -18.99 5.31
N GLU A 168 -16.35 -17.88 4.88
CA GLU A 168 -17.11 -16.68 4.47
C GLU A 168 -16.74 -16.22 3.07
N LEU A 169 -15.46 -15.95 2.79
CA LEU A 169 -15.06 -15.40 1.49
C LEU A 169 -15.35 -16.34 0.33
N ALA A 170 -15.03 -17.62 0.51
CA ALA A 170 -15.40 -18.70 -0.41
C ALA A 170 -16.91 -18.67 -0.75
N LYS A 171 -17.77 -18.64 0.27
CA LYS A 171 -19.23 -18.64 0.09
C LYS A 171 -19.76 -17.35 -0.54
N GLU A 172 -19.21 -16.21 -0.14
CA GLU A 172 -19.57 -14.90 -0.70
C GLU A 172 -19.19 -14.80 -2.18
N SER A 173 -18.13 -15.49 -2.61
CA SER A 173 -17.70 -15.52 -4.02
C SER A 173 -18.69 -16.26 -4.94
N LEU A 174 -19.55 -17.12 -4.37
CA LEU A 174 -20.61 -17.83 -5.08
C LEU A 174 -21.88 -16.99 -5.26
N ALA A 175 -21.96 -15.81 -4.63
CA ALA A 175 -23.10 -14.93 -4.76
C ALA A 175 -23.24 -14.42 -6.21
N PRO A 176 -24.46 -14.36 -6.78
CA PRO A 176 -24.67 -13.81 -8.12
C PRO A 176 -24.20 -12.35 -8.21
N GLY A 177 -23.50 -12.02 -9.30
CA GLY A 177 -23.03 -10.67 -9.60
C GLY A 177 -21.51 -10.50 -9.47
N TYR A 178 -21.09 -9.24 -9.53
CA TYR A 178 -19.71 -8.85 -9.24
C TYR A 178 -19.51 -8.71 -7.73
N PRO A 179 -18.46 -9.32 -7.15
CA PRO A 179 -18.23 -9.24 -5.72
C PRO A 179 -17.93 -7.80 -5.27
N ARG A 180 -18.39 -7.45 -4.06
CA ARG A 180 -18.27 -6.07 -3.56
C ARG A 180 -16.82 -5.74 -3.17
N MET A 181 -16.42 -4.50 -3.42
CA MET A 181 -15.21 -3.92 -2.86
C MET A 181 -15.57 -3.24 -1.54
N THR A 182 -14.98 -3.70 -0.44
CA THR A 182 -15.16 -3.13 0.89
C THR A 182 -13.80 -2.83 1.51
N TRP A 183 -13.77 -1.89 2.45
CA TRP A 183 -12.51 -1.46 3.09
C TRP A 183 -11.86 -2.58 3.89
N ASP A 184 -12.65 -3.46 4.52
CA ASP A 184 -12.15 -4.59 5.29
C ASP A 184 -11.51 -5.67 4.39
N ARG A 185 -12.05 -5.89 3.19
CA ARG A 185 -11.42 -6.75 2.17
C ARG A 185 -10.10 -6.15 1.68
N SER A 186 -10.01 -4.82 1.60
CA SER A 186 -8.73 -4.15 1.35
C SER A 186 -7.70 -4.47 2.41
N LEU A 187 -8.02 -4.23 3.69
CA LEU A 187 -7.10 -4.52 4.78
C LEU A 187 -6.70 -6.00 4.79
N LEU A 188 -7.65 -6.92 4.58
CA LEU A 188 -7.37 -8.35 4.55
C LEU A 188 -6.38 -8.74 3.43
N THR A 189 -6.53 -8.13 2.25
CA THR A 189 -5.62 -8.31 1.10
C THR A 189 -4.20 -7.90 1.46
N TRP A 190 -4.04 -6.72 2.05
CA TRP A 190 -2.74 -6.18 2.43
C TRP A 190 -2.14 -6.87 3.66
N ILE A 191 -2.97 -7.33 4.60
CA ILE A 191 -2.53 -8.20 5.71
C ILE A 191 -1.97 -9.52 5.17
N GLY A 192 -2.61 -10.11 4.16
CA GLY A 192 -2.07 -11.28 3.46
C GLY A 192 -0.72 -10.98 2.82
N LEU A 193 -0.61 -9.90 2.04
CA LEU A 193 0.64 -9.51 1.37
C LEU A 193 1.81 -9.22 2.33
N LEU A 194 1.55 -8.58 3.46
CA LEU A 194 2.58 -8.19 4.43
C LEU A 194 2.86 -9.25 5.50
N GLY A 195 2.00 -10.27 5.62
CA GLY A 195 2.08 -11.31 6.63
C GLY A 195 2.24 -12.69 6.03
N ASP A 196 1.16 -13.23 5.47
CA ASP A 196 1.15 -14.54 4.80
C ASP A 196 0.10 -14.59 3.68
N ASP A 197 0.56 -14.68 2.43
CA ASP A 197 -0.29 -14.73 1.25
C ASP A 197 -0.64 -16.16 0.78
N HIS A 198 -0.22 -17.22 1.50
CA HIS A 198 -0.48 -18.63 1.17
C HIS A 198 -1.84 -19.15 1.66
N VAL A 199 -2.67 -18.27 2.22
CA VAL A 199 -4.02 -18.60 2.70
C VAL A 199 -4.85 -19.22 1.57
N GLY A 200 -5.49 -20.36 1.82
CA GLY A 200 -6.26 -21.09 0.80
C GLY A 200 -5.41 -21.71 -0.32
N GLU A 201 -4.19 -22.14 -0.01
CA GLU A 201 -3.28 -22.82 -0.96
C GLU A 201 -2.79 -24.18 -0.43
N ALA A 202 -3.44 -24.76 0.58
CA ALA A 202 -3.00 -26.04 1.16
C ALA A 202 -3.31 -27.22 0.25
N GLU A 203 -4.43 -27.17 -0.47
CA GLU A 203 -4.86 -28.18 -1.42
C GLU A 203 -5.14 -27.58 -2.81
N SER A 204 -5.00 -28.37 -3.87
CA SER A 204 -5.27 -27.89 -5.23
C SER A 204 -6.70 -27.35 -5.42
N ALA A 205 -7.68 -27.91 -4.69
CA ALA A 205 -9.06 -27.42 -4.75
C ALA A 205 -9.20 -26.02 -4.13
N GLU A 206 -8.48 -25.73 -3.04
CA GLU A 206 -8.46 -24.40 -2.43
C GLU A 206 -7.81 -23.37 -3.36
N VAL A 207 -6.74 -23.77 -4.05
CA VAL A 207 -6.08 -22.92 -5.07
C VAL A 207 -7.04 -22.58 -6.19
N ASP A 208 -7.75 -23.58 -6.74
CA ASP A 208 -8.73 -23.38 -7.80
C ASP A 208 -9.87 -22.44 -7.34
N GLU A 209 -10.33 -22.59 -6.09
CA GLU A 209 -11.32 -21.70 -5.46
C GLU A 209 -10.80 -20.27 -5.26
N LYS A 210 -9.56 -20.12 -4.80
CA LYS A 210 -8.90 -18.82 -4.64
C LYS A 210 -8.74 -18.12 -5.99
N ILE A 211 -8.30 -18.83 -7.03
CA ILE A 211 -8.24 -18.31 -8.40
C ILE A 211 -9.64 -17.86 -8.82
N PHE A 212 -10.65 -18.72 -8.69
CA PHE A 212 -12.04 -18.39 -9.04
C PHE A 212 -12.54 -17.12 -8.34
N MET A 213 -12.27 -16.97 -7.05
CA MET A 213 -12.66 -15.82 -6.23
C MET A 213 -11.97 -14.51 -6.67
N LEU A 214 -10.69 -14.58 -7.06
CA LEU A 214 -9.91 -13.38 -7.39
C LEU A 214 -10.20 -12.85 -8.80
N ARG A 215 -10.50 -13.74 -9.75
CA ARG A 215 -10.67 -13.42 -11.18
C ARG A 215 -11.59 -12.23 -11.49
N PRO A 216 -12.73 -12.02 -10.82
CA PRO A 216 -13.56 -10.84 -11.04
C PRO A 216 -12.81 -9.53 -10.88
N TYR A 217 -12.00 -9.40 -9.83
CA TYR A 217 -11.23 -8.19 -9.57
C TYR A 217 -10.09 -7.99 -10.58
N ILE A 218 -9.53 -9.10 -11.09
CA ILE A 218 -8.46 -9.10 -12.09
C ILE A 218 -8.98 -8.61 -13.44
N PHE A 219 -10.11 -9.15 -13.88
CA PHE A 219 -10.51 -9.04 -15.27
C PHE A 219 -11.74 -8.17 -15.54
N ALA A 220 -12.63 -7.95 -14.57
CA ALA A 220 -13.78 -7.06 -14.74
C ALA A 220 -13.35 -5.60 -14.55
N ALA A 221 -12.40 -5.16 -15.38
CA ALA A 221 -11.73 -3.87 -15.24
C ALA A 221 -12.70 -2.69 -15.37
N ALA A 222 -13.72 -2.82 -16.21
CA ALA A 222 -14.85 -1.90 -16.32
C ALA A 222 -15.64 -1.70 -15.01
N GLN A 223 -15.67 -2.70 -14.13
CA GLN A 223 -16.45 -2.71 -12.90
C GLN A 223 -15.69 -2.16 -11.69
N TYR A 224 -14.36 -2.34 -11.67
CA TYR A 224 -13.51 -1.96 -10.55
C TYR A 224 -12.54 -0.86 -10.98
N GLY A 225 -12.57 0.31 -10.35
CA GLY A 225 -11.54 1.33 -10.55
C GLY A 225 -10.23 0.96 -9.84
N ILE A 226 -9.12 1.56 -10.28
CA ILE A 226 -7.86 1.56 -9.52
C ILE A 226 -7.56 2.99 -9.07
N GLY A 227 -7.01 3.14 -7.86
CA GLY A 227 -6.42 4.38 -7.40
C GLY A 227 -7.33 5.33 -6.65
N PHE A 228 -6.75 6.49 -6.33
CA PHE A 228 -7.29 7.47 -5.37
C PHE A 228 -8.10 8.59 -6.02
N GLY A 229 -8.09 8.65 -7.35
CA GLY A 229 -8.79 9.63 -8.14
C GLY A 229 -8.97 9.18 -9.59
N PRO A 230 -9.85 9.84 -10.35
CA PRO A 230 -10.12 9.49 -11.74
C PRO A 230 -8.85 9.56 -12.58
N TRP A 231 -8.50 8.48 -13.26
CA TRP A 231 -7.25 8.40 -14.03
C TRP A 231 -7.25 9.29 -15.28
N ASN A 232 -8.43 9.66 -15.79
CA ASN A 232 -8.60 10.50 -16.97
C ASN A 232 -8.43 12.01 -16.68
N GLN A 233 -7.94 12.36 -15.49
CA GLN A 233 -7.64 13.73 -15.08
C GLN A 233 -6.13 13.88 -14.89
N THR A 234 -5.52 14.81 -15.62
CA THR A 234 -4.09 15.16 -15.47
C THR A 234 -3.81 15.76 -14.09
N LYS A 235 -4.74 16.56 -13.59
CA LYS A 235 -4.56 17.41 -12.41
C LYS A 235 -5.65 17.17 -11.38
N LEU A 236 -5.23 17.08 -10.13
CA LEU A 236 -6.06 16.99 -8.94
C LEU A 236 -5.50 17.94 -7.87
N PRO A 237 -6.33 18.45 -6.94
CA PRO A 237 -7.77 18.20 -6.81
C PRO A 237 -8.62 18.87 -7.90
N LEU A 238 -9.84 18.37 -8.11
CA LEU A 238 -10.79 18.89 -9.10
C LEU A 238 -11.39 20.23 -8.70
N CYS A 239 -11.44 20.54 -7.40
CA CYS A 239 -11.95 21.81 -6.91
C CYS A 239 -10.82 22.70 -6.41
N GLN A 240 -11.04 24.01 -6.54
CA GLN A 240 -10.19 25.02 -5.90
C GLN A 240 -10.27 24.93 -4.37
N PRO A 241 -9.20 25.32 -3.64
CA PRO A 241 -9.21 25.38 -2.19
C PRO A 241 -10.44 26.13 -1.65
N GLY A 242 -11.11 25.58 -0.64
CA GLY A 242 -12.30 26.20 -0.02
C GLY A 242 -13.63 25.94 -0.73
N CYS A 243 -13.70 25.01 -1.68
CA CYS A 243 -14.95 24.62 -2.34
C CYS A 243 -16.01 24.12 -1.33
N THR A 244 -17.17 24.77 -1.31
CA THR A 244 -18.32 24.37 -0.47
C THR A 244 -19.34 23.49 -1.18
N LYS A 245 -19.33 23.47 -2.52
CA LYS A 245 -20.27 22.69 -3.36
C LYS A 245 -20.00 21.19 -3.28
N HIS A 246 -18.72 20.83 -3.23
CA HIS A 246 -18.26 19.46 -3.05
C HIS A 246 -17.52 19.38 -1.72
N SER A 247 -18.20 19.77 -0.62
CA SER A 247 -17.64 19.56 0.71
C SER A 247 -17.28 18.07 0.88
N ALA A 248 -16.29 17.77 1.73
CA ALA A 248 -15.80 16.42 2.02
C ALA A 248 -16.92 15.54 2.64
N SER A 249 -17.89 15.17 1.82
CA SER A 249 -18.98 14.27 2.17
C SER A 249 -18.41 12.87 2.33
N PRO A 250 -18.80 12.11 3.37
CA PRO A 250 -18.46 10.70 3.48
C PRO A 250 -18.80 9.87 2.24
N ALA A 251 -19.76 10.30 1.43
CA ALA A 251 -20.12 9.62 0.18
C ALA A 251 -19.09 9.75 -0.94
N ASN A 252 -18.26 10.81 -0.93
CA ASN A 252 -17.27 11.10 -1.97
C ASN A 252 -15.83 10.78 -1.53
N SER A 253 -15.67 10.34 -0.28
CA SER A 253 -14.37 10.09 0.34
C SER A 253 -14.12 8.59 0.46
N HIS A 254 -12.92 8.17 0.09
CA HIS A 254 -12.43 6.80 0.28
C HIS A 254 -12.08 6.50 1.74
N ALA A 255 -12.18 7.49 2.64
CA ALA A 255 -11.68 7.41 3.99
C ALA A 255 -12.70 6.84 4.99
N VAL A 256 -12.23 5.87 5.77
CA VAL A 256 -12.96 5.12 6.78
C VAL A 256 -12.50 5.52 8.18
N THR A 257 -13.43 5.52 9.13
CA THR A 257 -13.13 5.78 10.54
C THR A 257 -12.58 4.52 11.20
N TYR A 258 -11.48 4.66 11.95
CA TYR A 258 -10.88 3.59 12.74
C TYR A 258 -10.50 4.10 14.14
N LYS A 259 -10.33 3.20 15.10
CA LYS A 259 -9.89 3.54 16.47
C LYS A 259 -8.43 3.17 16.66
N ARG A 260 -7.64 4.08 17.21
CA ARG A 260 -6.22 3.83 17.52
C ARG A 260 -5.75 4.78 18.61
N PHE A 261 -4.88 4.32 19.53
CA PHE A 261 -4.39 5.15 20.64
C PHE A 261 -5.52 5.76 21.51
N GLY A 262 -6.69 5.12 21.57
CA GLY A 262 -7.85 5.63 22.31
C GLY A 262 -8.67 6.71 21.60
N TYR A 263 -8.39 7.01 20.33
CA TYR A 263 -9.08 8.03 19.54
C TYR A 263 -9.66 7.47 18.26
N ALA A 264 -10.66 8.16 17.72
CA ALA A 264 -11.17 7.92 16.37
C ALA A 264 -10.37 8.75 15.36
N TRP A 265 -9.93 8.09 14.30
CA TRP A 265 -9.14 8.63 13.20
C TRP A 265 -9.84 8.32 11.87
N ARG A 266 -9.45 9.02 10.80
CA ARG A 266 -10.01 8.78 9.46
C ARG A 266 -8.89 8.73 8.41
N ARG A 267 -8.89 7.70 7.57
CA ARG A 267 -7.96 7.54 6.44
C ARG A 267 -8.54 6.61 5.38
N SER A 268 -8.04 6.70 4.15
CA SER A 268 -8.30 5.66 3.16
C SER A 268 -7.61 4.35 3.57
N PRO A 269 -8.24 3.18 3.40
CA PRO A 269 -7.49 1.93 3.38
C PRO A 269 -6.56 1.94 2.15
N PRO A 270 -5.49 1.13 2.16
CA PRO A 270 -4.65 0.95 0.98
C PRO A 270 -5.49 0.47 -0.22
N ASP A 271 -5.02 0.67 -1.45
CA ASP A 271 -5.82 0.34 -2.64
C ASP A 271 -6.05 -1.17 -2.78
N PHE A 272 -7.33 -1.59 -2.84
CA PHE A 272 -7.70 -3.00 -2.84
C PHE A 272 -7.28 -3.71 -4.14
N ILE A 273 -7.49 -3.09 -5.29
CA ILE A 273 -7.34 -3.75 -6.59
C ILE A 273 -5.86 -3.99 -6.91
N THR A 274 -4.99 -3.03 -6.62
CA THR A 274 -3.54 -3.21 -6.76
C THR A 274 -3.01 -4.30 -5.83
N GLY A 275 -3.48 -4.38 -4.58
CA GLY A 275 -3.16 -5.50 -3.69
C GLY A 275 -3.61 -6.85 -4.25
N ILE A 276 -4.83 -6.91 -4.80
CA ILE A 276 -5.36 -8.12 -5.44
C ILE A 276 -4.52 -8.52 -6.67
N TYR A 277 -4.04 -7.55 -7.45
CA TYR A 277 -3.15 -7.83 -8.59
C TYR A 277 -1.85 -8.49 -8.11
N ILE A 278 -1.19 -7.92 -7.09
CA ILE A 278 0.04 -8.49 -6.54
C ILE A 278 -0.21 -9.92 -6.02
N LEU A 279 -1.29 -10.13 -5.25
CA LEU A 279 -1.66 -11.47 -4.75
C LEU A 279 -1.85 -12.46 -5.90
N PHE A 280 -2.54 -12.05 -6.96
CA PHE A 280 -2.84 -12.93 -8.08
C PHE A 280 -1.58 -13.26 -8.89
N PHE A 281 -0.71 -12.29 -9.16
CA PHE A 281 0.58 -12.56 -9.82
C PHE A 281 1.45 -13.52 -9.01
N ARG A 282 1.54 -13.34 -7.68
CA ARG A 282 2.26 -14.26 -6.79
C ARG A 282 1.63 -15.66 -6.77
N LEU A 283 0.30 -15.75 -6.72
CA LEU A 283 -0.45 -17.01 -6.76
C LEU A 283 -0.20 -17.77 -8.07
N LEU A 284 -0.34 -17.10 -9.22
CA LEU A 284 -0.13 -17.73 -10.53
C LEU A 284 1.31 -18.20 -10.71
N GLU A 285 2.28 -17.51 -10.11
CA GLU A 285 3.67 -17.94 -10.21
C GLU A 285 3.97 -19.17 -9.35
N ARG A 286 3.37 -19.26 -8.16
CA ARG A 286 3.42 -20.48 -7.32
C ARG A 286 2.70 -21.66 -7.97
N HIS A 287 1.57 -21.40 -8.65
CA HIS A 287 0.68 -22.42 -9.23
C HIS A 287 0.53 -22.24 -10.75
N SER A 288 1.67 -22.19 -11.45
CA SER A 288 1.71 -21.88 -12.89
C SER A 288 0.97 -22.87 -13.79
N ASP A 289 0.78 -24.12 -13.35
CA ASP A 289 -0.02 -25.15 -14.01
C ASP A 289 -1.53 -24.83 -13.99
N ARG A 290 -1.97 -23.99 -13.05
CA ARG A 290 -3.39 -23.65 -12.83
C ARG A 290 -3.84 -22.37 -13.51
N ALA A 291 -2.94 -21.61 -14.12
CA ALA A 291 -3.25 -20.34 -14.77
C ALA A 291 -4.11 -20.46 -16.06
N GLY A 292 -4.41 -21.69 -16.52
CA GLY A 292 -5.15 -21.89 -17.77
C GLY A 292 -4.38 -21.38 -19.00
N THR A 293 -3.07 -21.65 -19.01
CA THR A 293 -2.07 -21.10 -19.95
C THR A 293 -2.39 -21.44 -21.42
N ARG A 294 -2.43 -20.40 -22.27
CA ARG A 294 -2.66 -20.48 -23.74
C ARG A 294 -1.39 -20.08 -24.51
N GLN A 295 -1.41 -20.32 -25.83
CA GLN A 295 -0.52 -19.69 -26.82
C GLN A 295 -0.40 -18.18 -26.56
N GLY A 296 0.84 -17.69 -26.44
CA GLY A 296 1.16 -16.27 -26.27
C GLY A 296 1.72 -15.88 -24.90
N ASN A 297 1.86 -16.85 -24.00
CA ASN A 297 2.64 -16.65 -22.78
C ASN A 297 4.12 -16.47 -23.10
N THR A 298 4.76 -15.55 -22.40
CA THR A 298 6.21 -15.35 -22.52
C THR A 298 6.90 -15.36 -21.16
N SER A 299 8.17 -15.74 -21.19
CA SER A 299 9.04 -15.82 -20.01
C SER A 299 10.31 -15.02 -20.25
N PHE A 300 11.01 -14.73 -19.17
CA PHE A 300 12.37 -14.21 -19.26
C PHE A 300 13.28 -15.30 -19.80
N THR A 301 14.19 -14.95 -20.71
CA THR A 301 15.17 -15.89 -21.24
C THR A 301 16.24 -16.15 -20.17
N HIS A 302 16.61 -17.42 -19.96
CA HIS A 302 17.58 -17.85 -18.94
C HIS A 302 18.69 -18.73 -19.52
N ASN A 303 19.91 -18.63 -18.98
CA ASN A 303 20.99 -19.58 -19.21
C ASN A 303 20.75 -20.84 -18.33
N SER A 304 20.14 -21.90 -18.86
CA SER A 304 19.74 -23.13 -18.13
C SER A 304 20.82 -23.70 -17.17
N LYS A 305 20.48 -24.13 -15.93
CA LYS A 305 20.22 -25.55 -15.56
C LYS A 305 19.45 -25.78 -14.23
N GLN A 306 18.92 -24.75 -13.57
CA GLN A 306 18.06 -24.92 -12.38
C GLN A 306 16.78 -24.12 -12.57
N GLN A 307 15.62 -24.72 -12.28
CA GLN A 307 14.37 -23.99 -12.11
C GLN A 307 14.53 -23.09 -10.87
N GLN A 308 14.85 -21.83 -11.09
CA GLN A 308 14.73 -20.78 -10.08
C GLN A 308 13.32 -20.18 -10.24
N GLY A 309 12.70 -19.73 -9.15
CA GLY A 309 11.35 -19.17 -9.17
C GLY A 309 11.24 -17.97 -10.13
N GLY A 310 10.03 -17.58 -10.53
CA GLY A 310 9.86 -16.40 -11.39
C GLY A 310 10.06 -15.08 -10.63
N VAL A 311 9.67 -13.97 -11.25
CA VAL A 311 9.89 -12.61 -10.70
C VAL A 311 9.04 -12.32 -9.46
N PHE A 312 7.87 -12.94 -9.32
CA PHE A 312 6.98 -12.79 -8.16
C PHE A 312 7.21 -13.83 -7.05
N SER A 313 8.23 -14.69 -7.20
CA SER A 313 8.61 -15.70 -6.20
C SER A 313 9.32 -15.10 -4.99
N GLY A 314 9.79 -13.85 -5.11
CA GLY A 314 10.39 -13.12 -4.00
C GLY A 314 9.37 -12.83 -2.90
N ASN A 315 9.71 -13.17 -1.66
CA ASN A 315 8.88 -12.95 -0.48
C ASN A 315 9.56 -12.02 0.54
N GLY A 316 10.49 -11.17 0.09
CA GLY A 316 11.10 -10.16 0.95
C GLY A 316 10.03 -9.27 1.57
N LEU A 317 10.10 -9.07 2.88
CA LEU A 317 9.13 -8.24 3.59
C LEU A 317 9.62 -6.79 3.61
N PRO A 318 8.82 -5.82 3.11
CA PRO A 318 9.19 -4.42 3.17
C PRO A 318 9.22 -3.94 4.63
N LEU A 319 10.28 -3.22 5.00
CA LEU A 319 10.37 -2.53 6.28
C LEU A 319 9.34 -1.39 6.35
N SER A 320 9.06 -0.91 7.57
CA SER A 320 8.07 0.15 7.78
C SER A 320 8.37 1.44 7.02
N GLU A 321 9.63 1.76 6.75
CA GLU A 321 10.04 2.95 5.98
C GLU A 321 9.51 2.91 4.54
N MET A 322 9.50 1.73 3.91
CA MET A 322 8.97 1.57 2.55
C MET A 322 7.44 1.74 2.49
N GLN A 323 6.77 1.65 3.63
CA GLN A 323 5.33 1.83 3.78
C GLN A 323 4.94 3.29 4.00
N ASP A 324 5.91 4.16 4.33
CA ASP A 324 5.61 5.55 4.73
C ASP A 324 4.98 6.35 3.58
N LEU A 325 5.38 6.08 2.34
CA LEU A 325 4.77 6.71 1.17
C LEU A 325 3.30 6.29 0.98
N GLU A 326 2.98 4.99 1.11
CA GLU A 326 1.60 4.51 1.00
C GLU A 326 0.75 5.10 2.14
N TRP A 327 1.32 5.16 3.35
CA TRP A 327 0.69 5.80 4.49
C TRP A 327 0.40 7.28 4.24
N GLN A 328 1.33 8.02 3.61
CA GLN A 328 1.11 9.42 3.22
C GLN A 328 -0.01 9.54 2.20
N ARG A 329 -0.02 8.68 1.17
CA ARG A 329 -1.04 8.67 0.11
C ARG A 329 -2.43 8.41 0.68
N ASP A 330 -2.57 7.38 1.51
CA ASP A 330 -3.83 7.03 2.18
C ASP A 330 -4.34 8.13 3.12
N THR A 331 -3.43 8.96 3.64
CA THR A 331 -3.74 10.08 4.53
C THR A 331 -4.12 11.33 3.74
N MET A 332 -3.45 11.62 2.63
CA MET A 332 -3.58 12.88 1.90
C MET A 332 -4.51 12.82 0.67
N CYS A 333 -4.74 11.64 0.11
CA CYS A 333 -5.46 11.41 -1.15
C CYS A 333 -6.85 10.79 -0.89
N GLN A 334 -7.62 11.37 0.03
CA GLN A 334 -8.88 10.78 0.51
C GLN A 334 -10.10 11.12 -0.37
N ASP A 335 -10.06 12.25 -1.06
CA ASP A 335 -11.12 12.75 -1.94
C ASP A 335 -10.47 13.57 -3.08
N PRO A 336 -10.62 13.15 -4.35
CA PRO A 336 -10.03 13.84 -5.51
C PRO A 336 -10.61 15.24 -5.74
N HIS A 337 -11.71 15.62 -5.11
CA HIS A 337 -12.30 16.95 -5.27
C HIS A 337 -11.66 17.98 -4.35
N THR A 338 -11.37 17.60 -3.10
CA THR A 338 -11.03 18.57 -2.06
C THR A 338 -9.78 18.24 -1.27
N SER A 339 -9.33 16.98 -1.27
CA SER A 339 -8.10 16.64 -0.56
C SER A 339 -6.90 17.20 -1.28
N GLN A 340 -5.91 17.63 -0.51
CA GLN A 340 -4.74 18.29 -1.07
C GLN A 340 -3.86 17.36 -1.91
N GLY A 341 -3.80 16.07 -1.56
CA GLY A 341 -2.85 15.15 -2.14
C GLY A 341 -1.43 15.33 -1.62
N LEU A 342 -0.50 14.64 -2.28
CA LEU A 342 0.91 14.59 -1.94
C LEU A 342 1.67 15.85 -2.40
N PRO A 343 2.82 16.15 -1.78
CA PRO A 343 3.80 17.07 -2.34
C PRO A 343 4.28 16.62 -3.73
N ALA A 344 4.58 17.57 -4.62
CA ALA A 344 4.88 17.29 -6.03
C ALA A 344 6.01 16.27 -6.29
N LEU A 345 7.04 16.27 -5.43
CA LEU A 345 8.18 15.35 -5.53
C LEU A 345 8.11 14.18 -4.54
N ALA A 346 6.96 13.88 -3.94
CA ALA A 346 6.83 12.76 -2.98
C ALA A 346 7.27 11.40 -3.57
N LEU A 347 7.17 11.25 -4.90
CA LEU A 347 7.53 10.04 -5.63
C LEU A 347 8.92 10.08 -6.28
N ARG A 348 9.68 11.16 -6.07
CA ARG A 348 11.02 11.30 -6.65
C ARG A 348 11.93 10.13 -6.22
N GLY A 349 12.56 9.49 -7.19
CA GLY A 349 13.43 8.33 -7.04
C GLY A 349 12.71 7.00 -6.81
N LYS A 350 11.36 6.98 -6.88
CA LYS A 350 10.57 5.75 -6.66
C LYS A 350 10.22 5.03 -7.96
N VAL A 351 10.24 5.72 -9.10
CA VAL A 351 9.94 5.16 -10.43
C VAL A 351 11.21 4.88 -11.23
N GLN A 352 12.24 5.70 -11.07
CA GLN A 352 13.54 5.48 -11.72
C GLN A 352 14.13 4.12 -11.34
N GLY A 353 14.63 3.39 -12.35
CA GLY A 353 15.28 2.10 -12.15
C GLY A 353 15.01 1.10 -13.27
N TYR A 354 15.52 -0.11 -13.09
CA TYR A 354 15.26 -1.26 -13.94
C TYR A 354 14.16 -2.12 -13.34
N TRP A 355 13.15 -2.46 -14.13
CA TRP A 355 11.94 -3.14 -13.70
C TRP A 355 11.73 -4.41 -14.50
N ARG A 356 11.25 -5.45 -13.83
CA ARG A 356 10.78 -6.70 -14.46
C ARG A 356 9.43 -7.10 -13.92
N GLY A 357 8.60 -7.68 -14.75
CA GLY A 357 7.36 -8.30 -14.29
C GLY A 357 6.52 -8.76 -15.45
N LYS A 358 5.21 -8.74 -15.26
CA LYS A 358 4.26 -9.32 -16.19
C LYS A 358 2.99 -8.48 -16.32
N PHE A 359 2.33 -8.62 -17.46
CA PHE A 359 0.95 -8.20 -17.62
C PHE A 359 0.07 -9.37 -18.04
N LEU A 360 -1.22 -9.30 -17.71
CA LEU A 360 -2.22 -10.27 -18.13
C LEU A 360 -3.16 -9.64 -19.14
N PHE A 361 -3.69 -10.48 -20.04
CA PHE A 361 -4.72 -10.06 -21.00
C PHE A 361 -5.65 -11.21 -21.37
N TYR A 362 -6.87 -10.85 -21.76
CA TYR A 362 -7.79 -11.76 -22.43
C TYR A 362 -7.62 -11.68 -23.94
N ASP A 363 -7.91 -12.75 -24.65
CA ASP A 363 -8.18 -12.63 -26.09
C ASP A 363 -9.23 -11.53 -26.35
N TYR A 364 -9.04 -10.72 -27.40
CA TYR A 364 -9.89 -9.57 -27.67
C TYR A 364 -11.38 -9.94 -27.79
N GLU A 365 -11.70 -11.10 -28.37
CA GLU A 365 -13.09 -11.56 -28.47
C GLU A 365 -13.69 -11.86 -27.09
N LEU A 366 -12.91 -12.54 -26.22
CA LEU A 366 -13.33 -12.85 -24.85
C LEU A 366 -13.48 -11.59 -24.01
N TYR A 367 -12.58 -10.62 -24.20
CA TYR A 367 -12.67 -9.33 -23.54
C TYR A 367 -13.94 -8.59 -23.94
N ARG A 368 -14.23 -8.52 -25.24
CA ARG A 368 -15.44 -7.87 -25.75
C ARG A 368 -16.71 -8.52 -25.20
N GLU A 369 -16.82 -9.85 -25.26
CA GLU A 369 -17.96 -10.59 -24.69
C GLU A 369 -18.17 -10.26 -23.20
N MET A 370 -17.08 -10.12 -22.44
CA MET A 370 -17.14 -9.75 -21.03
C MET A 370 -17.71 -8.34 -20.82
N THR A 371 -17.21 -7.35 -21.58
CA THR A 371 -17.68 -5.96 -21.50
C THR A 371 -19.13 -5.79 -21.98
N GLU A 372 -19.63 -6.72 -22.78
CA GLU A 372 -21.03 -6.80 -23.22
C GLU A 372 -21.96 -7.46 -22.17
N GLY A 373 -21.42 -7.88 -21.01
CA GLY A 373 -22.18 -8.40 -19.88
C GLY A 373 -22.11 -9.92 -19.70
N ASN A 374 -21.28 -10.63 -20.46
CA ASN A 374 -21.09 -12.07 -20.28
C ASN A 374 -20.17 -12.37 -19.07
N MET A 375 -20.73 -12.24 -17.87
CA MET A 375 -20.04 -12.48 -16.60
C MET A 375 -19.37 -13.86 -16.52
N ARG A 376 -19.92 -14.89 -17.17
CA ARG A 376 -19.33 -16.24 -17.14
C ARG A 376 -17.90 -16.27 -17.69
N ARG A 377 -17.58 -15.40 -18.64
CA ARG A 377 -16.23 -15.28 -19.24
C ARG A 377 -15.21 -14.72 -18.26
N VAL A 378 -15.62 -13.89 -17.30
CA VAL A 378 -14.75 -13.40 -16.22
C VAL A 378 -14.15 -14.56 -15.43
N TYR A 379 -15.00 -15.54 -15.09
CA TYR A 379 -14.65 -16.67 -14.24
C TYR A 379 -14.00 -17.83 -14.99
N THR A 380 -14.33 -18.04 -16.27
CA THR A 380 -13.93 -19.25 -17.02
C THR A 380 -13.11 -18.98 -18.28
N GLY A 381 -12.91 -17.71 -18.66
CA GLY A 381 -12.13 -17.35 -19.83
C GLY A 381 -10.68 -17.78 -19.71
N MET A 382 -10.02 -18.11 -20.81
CA MET A 382 -8.56 -18.31 -20.79
C MET A 382 -7.88 -16.94 -20.93
N PHE A 383 -6.85 -16.68 -20.13
CA PHE A 383 -6.02 -15.47 -20.22
C PHE A 383 -4.56 -15.86 -20.47
N ALA A 384 -3.75 -14.90 -20.89
CA ALA A 384 -2.32 -15.07 -21.12
C ALA A 384 -1.52 -14.08 -20.27
N ASP A 385 -0.26 -14.40 -19.99
CA ASP A 385 0.69 -13.55 -19.29
C ASP A 385 1.94 -13.26 -20.13
N GLN A 386 2.40 -12.01 -20.15
CA GLN A 386 3.60 -11.64 -20.90
C GLN A 386 4.63 -10.99 -20.00
N ALA A 387 5.86 -11.49 -20.10
CA ALA A 387 7.02 -10.92 -19.43
C ALA A 387 7.42 -9.60 -20.09
N VAL A 388 7.75 -8.62 -19.25
CA VAL A 388 8.20 -7.30 -19.68
C VAL A 388 9.36 -6.88 -18.80
N GLU A 389 10.32 -6.20 -19.42
CA GLU A 389 11.35 -5.49 -18.70
C GLU A 389 11.56 -4.08 -19.25
N MET A 390 11.84 -3.13 -18.36
CA MET A 390 11.98 -1.73 -18.71
C MET A 390 13.02 -1.02 -17.85
N GLU A 391 13.66 -0.02 -18.42
CA GLU A 391 14.59 0.88 -17.76
C GLU A 391 14.01 2.29 -17.85
N LEU A 392 13.72 2.88 -16.68
CA LEU A 392 13.05 4.16 -16.55
C LEU A 392 13.97 5.18 -15.89
N LYS A 393 13.92 6.42 -16.39
CA LYS A 393 14.63 7.58 -15.89
C LYS A 393 13.63 8.68 -15.57
N GLU A 394 13.79 9.30 -14.41
CA GLU A 394 12.99 10.45 -14.01
C GLU A 394 13.73 11.75 -14.35
N ILE A 395 12.99 12.73 -14.84
CA ILE A 395 13.44 14.08 -15.15
C ILE A 395 12.55 15.06 -14.39
N VAL A 396 13.14 15.91 -13.56
CA VAL A 396 12.40 16.93 -12.81
C VAL A 396 12.40 18.23 -13.58
N VAL A 397 11.22 18.73 -13.87
CA VAL A 397 11.02 19.98 -14.60
C VAL A 397 10.27 20.99 -13.77
N LYS A 398 10.55 22.27 -14.02
CA LYS A 398 9.81 23.41 -13.48
C LYS A 398 8.68 23.79 -14.43
N VAL A 399 7.46 23.74 -13.94
CA VAL A 399 6.23 23.98 -14.72
C VAL A 399 5.34 24.99 -14.00
N ARG A 400 4.53 25.73 -14.75
CA ARG A 400 3.50 26.57 -14.12
C ARG A 400 2.45 25.66 -13.51
N GLU A 401 1.85 26.10 -12.41
CA GLU A 401 0.82 25.30 -11.74
C GLU A 401 -0.35 24.98 -12.67
N GLU A 402 -0.73 25.89 -13.58
CA GLU A 402 -1.78 25.67 -14.58
C GLU A 402 -1.41 24.63 -15.66
N ASP A 403 -0.11 24.45 -15.95
CA ASP A 403 0.38 23.60 -17.05
C ASP A 403 0.73 22.17 -16.59
N VAL A 404 0.57 21.87 -15.30
CA VAL A 404 0.85 20.54 -14.73
C VAL A 404 0.07 19.46 -15.45
N GLY A 405 0.79 18.41 -15.85
CA GLY A 405 0.24 17.27 -16.57
C GLY A 405 0.16 17.46 -18.09
N GLY A 406 0.62 18.60 -18.62
CA GLY A 406 0.73 18.86 -20.05
C GLY A 406 -0.58 19.21 -20.74
N ASP A 407 -0.47 19.65 -22.00
CA ASP A 407 -1.60 20.08 -22.85
C ASP A 407 -1.96 19.06 -23.94
N GLY A 408 -1.30 17.90 -23.97
CA GLY A 408 -1.61 16.79 -24.86
C GLY A 408 -2.75 15.89 -24.35
N PRO A 409 -3.19 14.91 -25.16
CA PRO A 409 -4.21 13.95 -24.76
C PRO A 409 -3.78 13.08 -23.57
N MET A 410 -4.73 12.74 -22.69
CA MET A 410 -4.50 11.81 -21.56
C MET A 410 -4.02 10.43 -22.00
N ILE A 411 -4.49 9.97 -23.16
CA ILE A 411 -4.09 8.68 -23.74
C ILE A 411 -2.62 8.69 -24.21
N GLY A 412 -2.06 9.88 -24.44
CA GLY A 412 -0.64 10.15 -24.67
C GLY A 412 0.08 10.67 -23.42
N ALA A 413 -0.43 10.40 -22.22
CA ALA A 413 0.12 10.87 -20.94
C ALA A 413 0.35 12.39 -20.88
N GLY A 414 -0.51 13.18 -21.54
CA GLY A 414 -0.41 14.64 -21.57
C GLY A 414 0.67 15.17 -22.53
N PHE A 415 1.33 14.30 -23.30
CA PHE A 415 2.26 14.69 -24.36
C PHE A 415 1.54 14.83 -25.70
N LYS A 416 2.11 15.66 -26.58
CA LYS A 416 1.69 15.75 -27.98
C LYS A 416 2.41 14.68 -28.77
N ASP A 417 1.75 14.15 -29.79
CA ASP A 417 2.37 13.18 -30.68
C ASP A 417 3.38 13.88 -31.60
N LEU A 418 4.55 13.30 -31.75
CA LEU A 418 5.55 13.68 -32.75
C LEU A 418 5.62 12.62 -33.85
N ASP A 419 6.18 13.00 -34.99
CA ASP A 419 6.30 12.09 -36.14
C ASP A 419 7.29 10.94 -35.88
N ASP A 420 8.27 11.14 -35.00
CA ASP A 420 9.29 10.16 -34.62
C ASP A 420 9.31 9.88 -33.11
N VAL A 421 9.17 8.60 -32.76
CA VAL A 421 9.15 8.10 -31.39
C VAL A 421 10.50 8.31 -30.68
N ASP A 422 11.62 8.24 -31.40
CA ASP A 422 12.93 8.54 -30.82
C ASP A 422 13.06 10.02 -30.47
N GLU A 423 12.46 10.92 -31.26
CA GLU A 423 12.37 12.35 -30.94
C GLU A 423 11.46 12.61 -29.74
N GLU A 424 10.36 11.86 -29.57
CA GLU A 424 9.48 12.00 -28.40
C GLU A 424 10.21 11.73 -27.08
N VAL A 425 10.97 10.62 -27.01
CA VAL A 425 11.73 10.29 -25.80
C VAL A 425 12.83 11.31 -25.55
N LYS A 426 13.56 11.69 -26.61
CA LYS A 426 14.61 12.70 -26.51
C LYS A 426 14.07 14.04 -26.02
N ALA A 427 12.91 14.48 -26.53
CA ALA A 427 12.26 15.70 -26.06
C ALA A 427 11.98 15.65 -24.56
N VAL A 428 11.52 14.51 -24.03
CA VAL A 428 11.32 14.31 -22.59
C VAL A 428 12.63 14.35 -21.80
N GLU A 429 13.70 13.75 -22.32
CA GLU A 429 15.03 13.82 -21.70
C GLU A 429 15.58 15.25 -21.63
N GLU A 430 15.20 16.10 -22.58
CA GLU A 430 15.53 17.53 -22.67
C GLU A 430 14.54 18.43 -21.91
N GLY A 431 13.62 17.85 -21.12
CA GLY A 431 12.67 18.60 -20.28
C GLY A 431 11.36 18.96 -20.98
N TYR A 432 11.15 18.52 -22.22
CA TYR A 432 9.94 18.70 -23.02
C TYR A 432 9.50 20.18 -23.11
N GLY A 433 10.47 21.07 -23.35
CA GLY A 433 10.24 22.53 -23.43
C GLY A 433 10.21 23.24 -22.07
N HIS A 434 10.35 22.51 -20.96
CA HIS A 434 10.47 23.06 -19.62
C HIS A 434 11.91 23.02 -19.11
N GLU A 435 12.22 23.92 -18.18
CA GLU A 435 13.52 23.97 -17.52
C GLU A 435 13.69 22.77 -16.59
N ILE A 436 14.75 22.00 -16.78
CA ILE A 436 15.15 20.92 -15.87
C ILE A 436 15.77 21.54 -14.62
N VAL A 437 15.27 21.17 -13.44
CA VAL A 437 15.67 21.76 -12.15
C VAL A 437 16.10 20.69 -11.15
N GLY A 438 16.89 21.10 -10.15
CA GLY A 438 17.28 20.21 -9.06
C GLY A 438 16.14 19.93 -8.08
N ASP A 439 16.22 18.83 -7.32
CA ASP A 439 15.19 18.43 -6.34
C ASP A 439 14.96 19.50 -5.25
N ASP A 440 16.03 20.16 -4.78
CA ASP A 440 15.98 21.18 -3.71
C ASP A 440 15.85 22.63 -4.23
N GLU A 441 15.82 22.83 -5.55
CA GLU A 441 15.78 24.17 -6.14
C GLU A 441 14.43 24.86 -5.87
N PRO A 442 14.39 26.08 -5.31
CA PRO A 442 13.14 26.77 -5.07
C PRO A 442 12.47 27.17 -6.38
N VAL A 443 11.15 27.05 -6.44
CA VAL A 443 10.34 27.51 -7.57
C VAL A 443 9.60 28.81 -7.20
N PRO A 444 9.44 29.75 -8.15
CA PRO A 444 8.67 30.98 -7.90
C PRO A 444 7.20 30.70 -7.56
N GLU A 445 6.51 31.69 -6.99
CA GLU A 445 5.05 31.63 -6.80
C GLU A 445 4.32 31.40 -8.14
N GLY A 446 3.31 30.52 -8.14
CA GLY A 446 2.59 30.10 -9.34
C GLY A 446 3.32 29.03 -10.18
N TRP A 447 4.48 28.56 -9.71
CA TRP A 447 5.23 27.45 -10.32
C TRP A 447 5.34 26.28 -9.36
N THR A 448 5.44 25.09 -9.95
CA THR A 448 5.65 23.84 -9.23
C THR A 448 6.65 22.97 -9.99
N LYS A 449 6.92 21.78 -9.44
CA LYS A 449 7.75 20.76 -10.09
C LYS A 449 6.87 19.63 -10.59
N GLU A 450 7.34 18.98 -11.64
CA GLU A 450 6.73 17.79 -12.21
C GLU A 450 7.82 16.75 -12.53
N ILE A 451 7.46 15.48 -12.40
CA ILE A 451 8.34 14.36 -12.73
C ILE A 451 7.90 13.81 -14.09
N LEU A 452 8.76 14.01 -15.10
CA LEU A 452 8.66 13.33 -16.39
C LEU A 452 9.43 12.02 -16.36
N ILE A 453 9.05 11.08 -17.21
CA ILE A 453 9.66 9.76 -17.33
C ILE A 453 10.08 9.55 -18.78
N ALA A 454 11.35 9.21 -18.97
CA ALA A 454 11.88 8.72 -20.23
C ALA A 454 12.44 7.32 -20.02
N GLY A 455 12.33 6.45 -21.03
CA GLY A 455 12.83 5.09 -20.89
C GLY A 455 12.71 4.24 -22.13
N ARG A 456 13.05 2.96 -21.93
CA ARG A 456 12.94 1.90 -22.93
C ARG A 456 12.48 0.62 -22.27
N GLY A 457 11.78 -0.20 -23.03
CA GLY A 457 11.39 -1.53 -22.58
C GLY A 457 11.52 -2.56 -23.69
N ARG A 458 11.37 -3.81 -23.30
CA ARG A 458 11.16 -4.90 -24.25
C ARG A 458 10.25 -5.97 -23.67
N ASP A 459 9.49 -6.56 -24.56
CA ASP A 459 8.62 -7.70 -24.30
C ASP A 459 8.58 -8.61 -25.55
N ALA A 460 7.55 -9.46 -25.63
CA ALA A 460 7.33 -10.37 -26.74
C ALA A 460 7.20 -9.70 -28.13
N TRP A 461 6.76 -8.43 -28.17
CA TRP A 461 6.60 -7.61 -29.38
C TRP A 461 7.90 -6.94 -29.81
N GLY A 462 8.93 -6.98 -28.96
CA GLY A 462 10.24 -6.41 -29.18
C GLY A 462 10.47 -5.15 -28.36
N TRP A 463 11.33 -4.26 -28.86
CA TRP A 463 11.69 -3.04 -28.17
C TRP A 463 10.61 -1.97 -28.28
N CYS A 464 10.34 -1.32 -27.15
CA CYS A 464 9.51 -0.13 -27.06
C CYS A 464 10.28 1.07 -26.48
N ARG A 465 9.81 2.25 -26.84
CA ARG A 465 10.17 3.52 -26.25
C ARG A 465 9.13 3.93 -25.23
N ILE A 466 9.58 4.55 -24.16
CA ILE A 466 8.74 4.91 -23.03
C ILE A 466 8.87 6.41 -22.78
N ARG A 467 7.73 7.09 -22.79
CA ARG A 467 7.57 8.43 -22.23
C ARG A 467 6.47 8.40 -21.17
N GLY A 468 6.52 9.27 -20.19
CA GLY A 468 5.54 9.23 -19.11
C GLY A 468 5.65 10.38 -18.14
N ARG A 469 4.78 10.36 -17.13
CA ARG A 469 4.69 11.36 -16.06
C ARG A 469 4.29 10.70 -14.75
N VAL A 470 4.59 11.38 -13.65
CA VAL A 470 4.01 11.06 -12.33
C VAL A 470 3.04 12.16 -11.95
N ARG A 471 1.76 11.82 -11.75
CA ARG A 471 0.76 12.75 -11.27
C ARG A 471 1.09 13.15 -9.84
N SER A 472 1.33 14.44 -9.62
CA SER A 472 1.79 14.98 -8.33
C SER A 472 0.87 14.71 -7.15
N TRP A 473 -0.45 14.63 -7.38
CA TRP A 473 -1.45 14.56 -6.31
C TRP A 473 -1.51 13.20 -5.58
N ASP A 474 -1.41 12.07 -6.28
CA ASP A 474 -1.45 10.72 -5.69
C ASP A 474 -0.25 9.86 -6.07
N GLY A 475 0.61 10.33 -6.96
CA GLY A 475 1.72 9.55 -7.48
C GLY A 475 1.30 8.53 -8.54
N LEU A 476 0.17 8.71 -9.22
CA LEU A 476 -0.19 7.87 -10.36
C LEU A 476 0.89 7.98 -11.44
N VAL A 477 1.59 6.87 -11.71
CA VAL A 477 2.57 6.74 -12.78
C VAL A 477 1.82 6.46 -14.07
N ILE A 478 2.09 7.25 -15.11
CA ILE A 478 1.45 7.12 -16.43
C ILE A 478 2.56 7.00 -17.47
N LEU A 479 2.61 5.87 -18.17
CA LEU A 479 3.61 5.56 -19.19
C LEU A 479 2.94 5.28 -20.53
N CYS A 480 3.48 5.83 -21.61
CA CYS A 480 3.14 5.47 -22.98
C CYS A 480 4.26 4.61 -23.54
N LEU A 481 3.93 3.39 -23.94
CA LEU A 481 4.84 2.44 -24.57
C LEU A 481 4.55 2.42 -26.07
N THR A 482 5.54 2.80 -26.89
CA THR A 482 5.42 2.84 -28.35
C THR A 482 6.45 1.91 -28.99
N TYR A 483 5.99 1.02 -29.88
CA TYR A 483 6.82 -0.04 -30.46
C TYR A 483 7.35 0.33 -31.85
N ALA A 484 8.66 0.22 -32.05
CA ALA A 484 9.32 0.61 -33.30
C ALA A 484 8.92 -0.25 -34.51
N ARG A 485 8.56 -1.53 -34.29
CA ARG A 485 8.22 -2.48 -35.36
C ARG A 485 6.81 -2.34 -35.91
N VAL A 486 5.92 -1.66 -35.19
CA VAL A 486 4.52 -1.46 -35.58
C VAL A 486 4.18 0.01 -35.37
N PRO A 487 4.52 0.89 -36.34
CA PRO A 487 4.17 2.30 -36.26
C PRO A 487 2.68 2.47 -35.95
N GLY A 488 2.36 3.27 -34.94
CA GLY A 488 0.98 3.52 -34.50
C GLY A 488 0.47 2.64 -33.35
N THR A 489 1.23 1.68 -32.83
CA THR A 489 0.86 0.96 -31.58
C THR A 489 1.46 1.63 -30.36
N THR A 490 0.70 2.53 -29.75
CA THR A 490 0.96 3.07 -28.42
C THR A 490 0.06 2.36 -27.41
N TRP A 491 0.59 2.11 -26.21
CA TRP A 491 -0.14 1.52 -25.10
C TRP A 491 0.03 2.38 -23.86
N LEU A 492 -1.06 2.67 -23.17
CA LEU A 492 -1.04 3.46 -21.94
C LEU A 492 -0.97 2.53 -20.73
N TRP A 493 0.04 2.70 -19.89
CA TRP A 493 0.25 1.93 -18.68
C TRP A 493 0.17 2.86 -17.48
N ARG A 494 -0.78 2.60 -16.58
CA ARG A 494 -1.06 3.45 -15.43
C ARG A 494 -1.11 2.64 -14.15
N GLY A 495 -0.40 3.08 -13.12
CA GLY A 495 -0.30 2.35 -11.86
C GLY A 495 0.39 3.13 -10.75
N TYR A 496 0.58 2.47 -9.62
CA TYR A 496 1.22 3.06 -8.44
C TYR A 496 2.47 2.28 -8.07
N THR A 497 3.50 3.00 -7.62
CA THR A 497 4.60 2.36 -6.90
C THR A 497 4.12 1.99 -5.50
N LEU A 498 4.35 0.74 -5.10
CA LEU A 498 3.84 0.14 -3.87
C LEU A 498 4.99 -0.48 -3.05
N PRO A 499 4.79 -0.65 -1.73
CA PRO A 499 5.79 -1.22 -0.84
C PRO A 499 6.29 -2.60 -1.29
N GLY A 500 7.59 -2.88 -1.14
CA GLY A 500 8.23 -4.10 -1.67
C GLY A 500 8.90 -3.90 -3.03
N GLY A 501 8.75 -2.70 -3.62
CA GLY A 501 9.33 -2.35 -4.90
C GLY A 501 8.42 -2.65 -6.08
N TYR A 502 7.12 -2.70 -5.85
CA TYR A 502 6.15 -2.99 -6.90
C TYR A 502 5.78 -1.73 -7.69
N LEU A 503 5.48 -1.89 -8.98
CA LEU A 503 4.72 -0.94 -9.78
C LEU A 503 3.56 -1.71 -10.40
N THR A 504 2.34 -1.44 -9.93
CA THR A 504 1.16 -2.27 -10.22
C THR A 504 0.01 -1.39 -10.70
N GLY A 505 -0.70 -1.86 -11.73
CA GLY A 505 -1.77 -1.08 -12.35
C GLY A 505 -2.39 -1.75 -13.56
N ARG A 506 -2.81 -0.95 -14.54
CA ARG A 506 -3.42 -1.42 -15.79
C ARG A 506 -2.75 -0.85 -17.02
N TRP A 507 -2.63 -1.69 -18.04
CA TRP A 507 -2.39 -1.25 -19.41
C TRP A 507 -3.73 -1.05 -20.13
N HIS A 508 -3.77 -0.17 -21.12
CA HIS A 508 -4.96 0.27 -21.84
C HIS A 508 -4.60 0.57 -23.29
N ASP A 509 -5.43 0.12 -24.23
CA ASP A 509 -5.25 0.38 -25.65
C ASP A 509 -5.52 1.85 -25.99
N THR A 510 -4.70 2.45 -26.87
CA THR A 510 -4.91 3.85 -27.29
C THR A 510 -5.67 3.98 -28.62
N PHE A 511 -6.21 2.89 -29.15
CA PHE A 511 -6.89 2.85 -30.46
C PHE A 511 -8.39 3.09 -30.34
N THR A 512 -8.98 2.59 -29.26
CA THR A 512 -10.36 2.88 -28.90
C THR A 512 -10.38 4.31 -28.39
N ASN A 513 -10.91 5.21 -29.21
CA ASN A 513 -10.85 6.66 -29.00
C ASN A 513 -11.82 7.16 -27.89
N SER A 514 -11.98 6.37 -26.82
CA SER A 514 -12.86 6.69 -25.72
C SER A 514 -12.19 6.43 -24.37
N THR A 515 -12.37 7.36 -23.44
CA THR A 515 -12.15 7.15 -22.01
C THR A 515 -13.23 6.24 -21.38
N ASP A 516 -13.95 5.48 -22.22
CA ASP A 516 -15.11 4.69 -21.86
C ASP A 516 -14.69 3.34 -21.27
N SER A 517 -15.55 2.79 -20.43
CA SER A 517 -15.37 1.56 -19.65
C SER A 517 -15.17 0.26 -20.46
N LYS A 518 -15.11 0.33 -21.80
CA LYS A 518 -15.08 -0.84 -22.70
C LYS A 518 -13.80 -0.98 -23.53
N SER A 519 -12.86 -0.04 -23.40
CA SER A 519 -11.55 -0.18 -24.04
C SER A 519 -10.83 -1.41 -23.54
N TYR A 520 -9.98 -1.99 -24.39
CA TYR A 520 -9.19 -3.16 -24.08
C TYR A 520 -8.11 -2.81 -23.07
N GLU A 521 -8.24 -3.37 -21.86
CA GLU A 521 -7.31 -3.18 -20.76
C GLU A 521 -7.05 -4.48 -19.99
N GLY A 522 -5.98 -4.48 -19.21
CA GLY A 522 -5.63 -5.61 -18.37
C GLY A 522 -4.63 -5.22 -17.27
N PRO A 523 -4.46 -6.08 -16.27
CA PRO A 523 -3.59 -5.79 -15.13
C PRO A 523 -2.12 -6.00 -15.49
N PHE A 524 -1.26 -5.25 -14.82
CA PHE A 524 0.18 -5.53 -14.80
C PHE A 524 0.74 -5.38 -13.39
N SER A 525 1.87 -6.03 -13.15
CA SER A 525 2.70 -5.79 -11.99
C SER A 525 4.17 -5.92 -12.37
N PHE A 526 5.00 -5.07 -11.78
CA PHE A 526 6.45 -5.08 -11.94
C PHE A 526 7.11 -5.02 -10.58
N ILE A 527 8.34 -5.51 -10.51
CA ILE A 527 9.23 -5.36 -9.36
C ILE A 527 10.52 -4.67 -9.82
N ARG A 528 10.94 -3.65 -9.09
CA ARG A 528 12.18 -2.93 -9.36
C ARG A 528 13.39 -3.74 -8.89
N ALA A 529 14.41 -3.81 -9.73
CA ALA A 529 15.66 -4.46 -9.41
C ALA A 529 16.31 -3.86 -8.16
N GLY A 530 16.72 -4.74 -7.23
CA GLY A 530 17.37 -4.37 -5.98
C GLY A 530 16.44 -4.04 -4.82
N ASP A 531 15.11 -3.98 -5.04
CA ASP A 531 14.13 -3.84 -3.95
C ASP A 531 13.84 -5.20 -3.28
N PRO A 532 13.27 -5.23 -2.06
CA PRO A 532 13.18 -6.44 -1.24
C PRO A 532 12.45 -7.62 -1.88
N CYS A 533 11.40 -7.38 -2.67
CA CYS A 533 10.65 -8.44 -3.33
C CYS A 533 11.32 -8.91 -4.64
N TYR A 534 12.41 -8.28 -5.08
CA TYR A 534 13.09 -8.62 -6.31
C TYR A 534 13.98 -9.86 -6.11
N PRO A 535 13.75 -10.97 -6.83
CA PRO A 535 14.54 -12.17 -6.61
C PRO A 535 16.01 -11.96 -7.00
N PRO A 536 16.97 -12.35 -6.15
CA PRO A 536 18.39 -12.03 -6.33
C PRO A 536 19.05 -12.73 -7.52
N HIS A 537 18.38 -13.71 -8.11
CA HIS A 537 18.89 -14.47 -9.24
C HIS A 537 18.58 -13.81 -10.60
N PHE A 538 17.75 -12.76 -10.61
CA PHE A 538 17.51 -11.96 -11.80
C PHE A 538 18.56 -10.85 -11.94
N PRO A 539 18.86 -10.43 -13.19
CA PRO A 539 19.81 -9.35 -13.47
C PRO A 539 19.39 -8.04 -12.80
N LEU A 540 20.36 -7.22 -12.39
CA LEU A 540 20.04 -5.92 -11.78
C LEU A 540 19.96 -4.80 -12.82
N ARG A 541 20.38 -5.07 -14.06
CA ARG A 541 20.42 -4.09 -15.14
C ARG A 541 19.96 -4.71 -16.45
N LEU A 542 19.37 -3.88 -17.32
CA LEU A 542 18.88 -4.31 -18.62
C LEU A 542 19.97 -4.91 -19.52
N GLN A 543 21.21 -4.43 -19.42
CA GLN A 543 22.34 -4.91 -20.23
C GLN A 543 22.80 -6.33 -19.84
N GLU A 544 22.51 -6.74 -18.61
CA GLU A 544 22.82 -8.08 -18.09
C GLU A 544 21.72 -9.09 -18.46
N SER A 545 20.57 -8.61 -18.91
CA SER A 545 19.41 -9.42 -19.24
C SER A 545 19.53 -10.05 -20.63
N LEU A 546 19.28 -11.36 -20.69
CA LEU A 546 19.22 -12.14 -21.93
C LEU A 546 17.98 -11.83 -22.78
N GLY A 547 16.95 -11.20 -22.20
CA GLY A 547 15.73 -10.83 -22.91
C GLY A 547 14.47 -11.51 -22.39
N VAL A 548 13.44 -11.30 -23.18
CA VAL A 548 12.13 -11.94 -23.10
C VAL A 548 11.97 -12.79 -24.36
N ASP A 549 11.37 -13.96 -24.22
CA ASP A 549 11.11 -14.84 -25.38
C ASP A 549 10.15 -14.14 -26.37
N THR A 550 10.49 -14.19 -27.66
CA THR A 550 9.75 -13.47 -28.72
C THR A 550 8.78 -14.40 -29.46
N PHE A 551 7.70 -13.82 -29.99
CA PHE A 551 6.81 -14.55 -30.90
C PHE A 551 7.59 -15.04 -32.12
N GLY A 552 7.65 -16.36 -32.34
CA GLY A 552 8.26 -16.97 -33.54
C GLY A 552 9.71 -17.45 -33.40
N GLY A 553 10.30 -17.47 -32.20
CA GLY A 553 11.60 -18.13 -31.94
C GLY A 553 12.83 -17.40 -32.48
N GLY A 554 12.73 -16.08 -32.73
CA GLY A 554 13.87 -15.25 -33.12
C GLY A 554 14.80 -14.92 -31.96
N MET A 555 16.10 -14.76 -32.24
CA MET A 555 17.09 -14.31 -31.24
C MET A 555 16.66 -12.98 -30.60
N PRO A 556 16.85 -12.80 -29.28
CA PRO A 556 16.61 -11.52 -28.62
C PRO A 556 17.41 -10.41 -29.32
N SER A 557 16.74 -9.36 -29.78
CA SER A 557 17.41 -8.27 -30.49
C SER A 557 18.36 -7.49 -29.57
N ALA A 558 19.52 -7.10 -30.10
CA ALA A 558 20.58 -6.38 -29.38
C ALA A 558 20.07 -5.09 -28.69
N PRO A 559 20.72 -4.63 -27.59
CA PRO A 559 20.35 -3.38 -26.92
C PRO A 559 20.37 -2.20 -27.89
N ILE A 560 19.32 -1.38 -27.89
CA ILE A 560 19.30 -0.15 -28.69
C ILE A 560 20.16 0.91 -27.99
N PRO A 561 21.19 1.49 -28.64
CA PRO A 561 22.02 2.52 -28.03
C PRO A 561 21.24 3.79 -27.73
N ILE A 562 21.58 4.43 -26.61
CA ILE A 562 21.23 5.83 -26.29
C ILE A 562 22.58 6.54 -26.09
N ALA A 563 22.68 7.80 -26.49
CA ALA A 563 23.81 8.64 -26.13
C ALA A 563 23.77 8.86 -24.61
N ILE A 564 24.64 8.15 -23.87
CA ILE A 564 24.89 8.41 -22.45
C ILE A 564 26.07 9.40 -22.43
N PRO A 565 25.90 10.70 -22.13
CA PRO A 565 27.03 11.50 -21.72
C PRO A 565 27.52 10.96 -20.37
N SER A 566 28.82 10.69 -20.30
CA SER A 566 29.52 10.33 -19.07
C SER A 566 29.10 11.19 -17.89
N GLU A 567 29.01 10.57 -16.71
CA GLU A 567 28.82 11.17 -15.39
C GLU A 567 29.17 12.67 -15.35
N GLY A 568 28.15 13.53 -15.27
CA GLY A 568 28.34 14.94 -14.98
C GLY A 568 28.94 15.11 -13.58
N PRO A 569 29.71 16.18 -13.34
CA PRO A 569 30.40 16.41 -12.06
C PRO A 569 29.38 16.76 -10.98
N GLY A 570 28.84 15.72 -10.36
CA GLY A 570 27.77 15.81 -9.37
C GLY A 570 27.20 14.43 -9.09
N GLY A 571 28.07 13.43 -8.89
CA GLY A 571 27.69 12.06 -8.57
C GLY A 571 26.88 12.03 -7.27
N SER A 572 25.55 12.01 -7.39
CA SER A 572 24.71 11.44 -6.35
C SER A 572 25.10 9.98 -6.24
N LYS A 573 25.49 9.56 -5.03
CA LYS A 573 25.90 8.18 -4.75
C LYS A 573 24.82 7.21 -5.25
N PRO A 574 25.19 6.02 -5.76
CA PRO A 574 24.22 4.95 -6.02
C PRO A 574 23.36 4.72 -4.77
N TRP A 575 22.05 4.55 -4.93
CA TRP A 575 21.09 4.30 -3.83
C TRP A 575 21.53 3.11 -2.93
N HIS A 576 22.26 2.14 -3.50
CA HIS A 576 22.87 1.01 -2.77
C HIS A 576 23.91 1.41 -1.70
N ALA A 577 24.38 2.65 -1.67
CA ALA A 577 25.37 3.12 -0.69
C ALA A 577 24.77 3.81 0.55
N GLN A 578 23.44 3.90 0.66
CA GLN A 578 22.75 4.46 1.84
C GLN A 578 22.19 3.41 2.79
N TYR A 579 22.10 2.15 2.36
CA TYR A 579 21.64 1.05 3.19
C TYR A 579 22.85 0.21 3.60
N PRO A 580 23.10 0.00 4.91
CA PRO A 580 24.12 -0.96 5.30
C PRO A 580 23.76 -2.33 4.69
N PRO A 581 24.75 -3.15 4.30
CA PRO A 581 24.47 -4.55 4.01
C PRO A 581 23.68 -5.13 5.18
N TYR A 582 22.63 -5.90 4.88
CA TYR A 582 21.82 -6.60 5.88
C TYR A 582 22.75 -7.17 6.96
N PRO A 583 22.66 -6.71 8.22
CA PRO A 583 23.40 -7.36 9.28
C PRO A 583 22.84 -8.78 9.36
N ASN A 584 23.71 -9.78 9.27
CA ASN A 584 23.42 -11.05 9.91
C ASN A 584 22.90 -10.71 11.31
N MET A 585 21.74 -11.25 11.67
CA MET A 585 21.14 -11.03 13.00
C MET A 585 22.06 -11.64 14.07
N ASP A 586 23.09 -10.90 14.45
CA ASP A 586 23.80 -11.09 15.70
C ASP A 586 23.21 -10.09 16.70
N VAL A 587 22.54 -10.68 17.69
CA VAL A 587 21.87 -10.03 18.80
C VAL A 587 22.95 -9.47 19.71
N GLU A 588 23.28 -8.17 19.62
CA GLU A 588 23.75 -7.32 20.72
C GLU A 588 24.30 -5.97 20.21
N ALA A 589 23.61 -4.86 20.54
CA ALA A 589 24.17 -3.60 21.06
C ALA A 589 23.20 -2.42 20.85
N VAL A 590 22.84 -1.74 21.93
CA VAL A 590 21.99 -0.53 21.97
C VAL A 590 22.87 0.72 22.03
N PRO A 591 22.72 1.73 21.14
CA PRO A 591 23.39 3.02 21.31
C PRO A 591 22.55 4.01 22.14
N LYS A 592 23.27 4.87 22.89
CA LYS A 592 22.73 5.83 23.87
C LYS A 592 22.17 7.10 23.23
N ARG A 593 21.15 7.66 23.89
CA ARG A 593 20.38 8.87 23.55
C ARG A 593 21.20 10.17 23.67
N HIS A 594 20.90 11.15 22.81
CA HIS A 594 21.20 12.56 23.04
C HIS A 594 19.92 13.32 23.43
N ALA A 595 20.06 14.26 24.37
CA ALA A 595 18.99 15.04 24.96
C ALA A 595 18.60 16.24 24.08
N VAL A 596 17.30 16.53 23.98
CA VAL A 596 16.76 17.74 23.33
C VAL A 596 16.08 18.62 24.37
N ALA A 597 16.37 19.92 24.29
CA ALA A 597 16.00 20.96 25.22
C ALA A 597 14.51 21.37 25.11
N GLN A 598 13.94 21.78 26.23
CA GLN A 598 12.57 22.25 26.40
C GLN A 598 12.42 23.70 25.91
N VAL A 599 11.32 24.00 25.23
CA VAL A 599 10.83 25.38 25.01
C VAL A 599 9.41 25.45 25.56
N GLU A 600 9.15 26.47 26.37
CA GLU A 600 7.92 26.73 27.11
C GLU A 600 6.82 27.32 26.21
N ASP A 601 5.59 26.84 26.38
CA ASP A 601 4.39 27.30 25.67
C ASP A 601 3.60 28.32 26.49
N ALA A 602 3.05 29.32 25.80
CA ALA A 602 2.12 30.32 26.32
C ALA A 602 0.72 30.19 25.70
N ASP A 603 -0.25 30.79 26.40
CA ASP A 603 -1.63 30.34 26.58
C ASP A 603 -2.69 30.81 25.51
N ARG A 604 -3.82 30.09 25.51
CA ARG A 604 -5.22 30.45 25.11
C ARG A 604 -5.74 30.51 23.66
N GLY A 605 -6.92 29.89 23.51
CA GLY A 605 -8.00 30.33 22.59
C GLY A 605 -8.78 29.17 21.94
N LYS A 606 -10.06 28.97 22.29
CA LYS A 606 -10.96 27.94 21.73
C LYS A 606 -11.67 28.46 20.48
N GLU A 607 -11.58 27.73 19.37
CA GLU A 607 -12.54 27.77 18.26
C GLU A 607 -12.71 26.33 17.72
N GLU A 608 -13.96 25.92 17.52
CA GLU A 608 -14.34 24.63 16.95
C GLU A 608 -14.18 24.70 15.42
N THR A 609 -13.28 23.89 14.88
CA THR A 609 -13.17 23.62 13.44
C THR A 609 -13.21 22.11 13.21
N THR A 610 -14.13 21.70 12.34
CA THR A 610 -14.27 20.36 11.79
C THR A 610 -12.99 20.04 11.02
N SER A 611 -12.06 19.32 11.64
CA SER A 611 -10.79 18.92 11.03
C SER A 611 -10.82 17.45 10.64
N ILE A 612 -10.24 17.15 9.48
CA ILE A 612 -10.08 15.81 8.89
C ILE A 612 -9.20 14.91 9.79
N ILE A 613 -8.47 15.50 10.76
CA ILE A 613 -7.47 14.86 11.64
C ILE A 613 -7.64 15.35 13.09
N SER A 614 -8.88 15.53 13.56
CA SER A 614 -9.14 15.87 14.95
C SER A 614 -9.74 14.66 15.68
N PRO A 615 -9.12 14.18 16.77
CA PRO A 615 -9.70 13.12 17.57
C PRO A 615 -11.04 13.55 18.16
N GLY A 616 -12.07 12.72 17.99
CA GLY A 616 -13.27 12.79 18.83
C GLY A 616 -12.88 12.59 20.30
N LYS A 617 -13.55 13.29 21.23
CA LYS A 617 -13.27 13.16 22.67
C LYS A 617 -13.34 11.69 23.13
N PRO A 618 -12.51 11.27 24.10
CA PRO A 618 -12.65 9.95 24.70
C PRO A 618 -14.03 9.83 25.34
N GLU A 619 -14.81 8.85 24.92
CA GLU A 619 -16.05 8.48 25.62
C GLU A 619 -15.66 7.86 26.96
N ASN A 620 -16.07 8.51 28.06
CA ASN A 620 -16.17 7.84 29.34
C ASN A 620 -17.27 6.80 29.21
N GLN A 621 -16.89 5.52 29.23
CA GLN A 621 -17.84 4.43 29.46
C GLN A 621 -18.34 4.52 30.90
N ASP A 622 -19.46 5.22 31.07
CA ASP A 622 -20.41 5.01 32.16
C ASP A 622 -21.73 5.66 31.74
N ASN A 623 -22.58 4.90 31.04
CA ASN A 623 -24.00 4.79 31.35
C ASN A 623 -24.70 3.80 30.42
N SER A 624 -25.36 2.84 31.05
CA SER A 624 -26.29 1.88 30.47
C SER A 624 -27.59 2.55 30.03
N THR A 625 -27.87 2.54 28.73
CA THR A 625 -29.26 2.53 28.22
C THR A 625 -29.30 2.07 26.77
N VAL A 626 -29.91 0.90 26.57
CA VAL A 626 -30.19 0.30 25.25
C VAL A 626 -31.47 0.92 24.69
N PRO A 627 -31.52 1.38 23.43
CA PRO A 627 -32.77 1.54 22.72
C PRO A 627 -32.99 0.34 21.78
N HIS A 628 -34.06 -0.40 22.03
CA HIS A 628 -34.66 -1.32 21.08
C HIS A 628 -35.14 -0.54 19.84
N VAL A 629 -34.78 -0.99 18.64
CA VAL A 629 -35.47 -0.61 17.40
C VAL A 629 -35.99 -1.87 16.74
N THR A 630 -37.30 -2.02 16.80
CA THR A 630 -38.12 -3.04 16.15
C THR A 630 -38.15 -2.85 14.63
N SER A 631 -37.99 -3.96 13.91
CA SER A 631 -38.17 -4.08 12.47
C SER A 631 -39.62 -3.81 12.06
N GLY A 632 -39.84 -2.80 11.20
CA GLY A 632 -41.11 -2.54 10.53
C GLY A 632 -40.95 -2.67 9.03
N VAL A 633 -41.47 -3.77 8.48
CA VAL A 633 -41.67 -4.00 7.05
C VAL A 633 -42.77 -3.05 6.56
N VAL A 634 -42.51 -2.26 5.53
CA VAL A 634 -43.56 -1.54 4.79
C VAL A 634 -43.53 -2.01 3.34
N VAL A 635 -44.55 -2.78 3.00
CA VAL A 635 -44.95 -3.13 1.64
C VAL A 635 -45.75 -1.95 1.09
N SER A 636 -45.38 -1.43 -0.07
CA SER A 636 -46.16 -0.43 -0.81
C SER A 636 -46.89 -1.13 -1.95
N ALA A 637 -48.22 -1.13 -1.87
CA ALA A 637 -49.13 -1.55 -2.92
C ALA A 637 -49.43 -0.37 -3.86
N GLU A 638 -49.74 -0.72 -5.11
CA GLU A 638 -50.16 0.13 -6.22
C GLU A 638 -51.56 0.76 -6.01
N ASP A 639 -51.91 1.60 -6.99
CA ASP A 639 -53.21 2.19 -7.35
C ASP A 639 -53.56 3.59 -6.83
N SER A 640 -53.25 4.60 -7.66
CA SER A 640 -54.17 5.65 -8.18
C SER A 640 -53.46 6.53 -9.21
#